data_AF-A0AAV1AEI6-F1
#
_entry.id   AF-A0AAV1AEI6-F1
#
_cell.length_a   1.000
_cell.length_b   1.000
_cell.length_c   1.000
_cell.angle_alpha   90.00
_cell.angle_beta   90.00
_cell.angle_gamma   90.00
#
_symmetry.space_group_name_H-M   'P 1'
#
loop_
_entity.id
_entity.type
_entity.pdbx_description
1 polymer ?
#
loop_
_entity_poly.entity_id
_entity_poly.type
_entity_poly.pdbx_seq_one_letter_code
_entity_poly.pdbx_strand_id
1 'polypeptide(L)'
;MSISTTVFSEPLFNFKLSHYHRVSSFHRLKPNPHSLSSSSLFSSINKHDSCSWTLKPPHKFVSPKFQTFATNTDTLESIQSSDVIFNQTHPINRIELVEGKVFVRLDQGEDLKNSELIVGCNLPGKWILHWGVSHVDDVGSEWDQPPCDMIPPGSVPIKDYAIETPLKKSSEGDAFPEVRIGLKASDDISAINFVLKDEETGAWYQHKGRDFKVPLVNDIKDDANIIGPKSGFDLGQGDIGQQISNAVLKSEATDDKVQDNNVESESPKVESSQVEETDIPGDIFLHWGACRDDLRKWEAPPAPHPPETVAFKDTAFRTKLKSRGSGGGSSVQISLGEEFSGFLFVLKINGNTWLNNKGNDFYVPLSTSGSLTIGNIEDQSIVTKSEETSEDESNAEFTNEIINEIRSLVTGISSVKRRKTKSKEAQETILQEIERLAAEAYSIFRTSVPTFSPETIVESDVALEAESPELPPKVTSGTGTGYEIVCQGFNWESHKSGRWYMELKEKAAELASLGFTVIWLPPPTDSVSPEGYMPRDLYNLDSRYGTIDELKDVVKTFHKVGIKVLGDAVLNHRCAQKQNQNGIWNIFGGRLNWDDRAVVADDPHFQGRGNKSSGDNFHAAPNIDHSQDFVRNDIKEWLCWLREEIGYDGWRLDFVRGFWGGYVKDYMDATKPYFSVGEYWDSLSYTYGEMDHNQDAHRQRIVDWISAAGGSAGAFDVTTKGILHSALDRCEYWRLSDQQGKPPGVLGWWPSRAVTFIENHDTGSTQGHWRFPHEKEMQGYAYTLTHPGTPSVFFDHIFSRYKTEIEALLSIRKRNGINCRSTVKIHKAERDVYAAIIDEKVAMKIGPGHFEPPSDSQKWKSAWEGRDYKIWEEAS
;
A
#
# COMPACT_ATOMS: atom_id res chain seq x y z
N MET A 1 9.01 9.95 59.42
CA MET A 1 9.23 11.05 58.45
C MET A 1 9.07 10.44 57.08
N SER A 2 8.06 10.82 56.30
CA SER A 2 7.88 10.29 54.95
C SER A 2 8.86 11.00 54.01
N ILE A 3 9.78 10.25 53.41
CA ILE A 3 10.71 10.79 52.41
C ILE A 3 10.01 10.67 51.05
N SER A 4 9.32 11.74 50.64
CA SER A 4 8.75 11.83 49.29
C SER A 4 9.88 12.17 48.31
N THR A 5 10.47 11.13 47.72
CA THR A 5 11.55 11.26 46.72
C THR A 5 10.98 11.76 45.39
N THR A 6 10.64 13.05 45.32
CA THR A 6 10.15 13.69 44.09
C THR A 6 11.31 13.88 43.12
N VAL A 7 11.55 12.89 42.26
CA VAL A 7 12.54 12.97 41.18
C VAL A 7 12.00 13.86 40.06
N PHE A 8 12.37 15.14 40.07
CA PHE A 8 12.25 15.98 38.89
C PHE A 8 13.33 15.59 37.88
N SER A 9 12.94 14.88 36.82
CA SER A 9 13.72 14.83 35.58
C SER A 9 13.57 16.15 34.82
N GLU A 10 14.66 16.63 34.23
CA GLU A 10 14.61 17.74 33.29
C GLU A 10 13.80 17.36 32.03
N PRO A 11 13.21 18.33 31.30
CA PRO A 11 12.27 18.04 30.22
C PRO A 11 12.96 17.34 29.04
N LEU A 12 12.81 16.02 28.96
CA LEU A 12 13.52 15.18 28.00
C LEU A 12 13.19 15.48 26.52
N PHE A 13 11.97 15.96 26.22
CA PHE A 13 11.54 16.25 24.85
C PHE A 13 10.67 17.52 24.75
N ASN A 14 11.01 18.39 23.80
CA ASN A 14 10.13 19.48 23.33
C ASN A 14 9.45 19.05 22.03
N PHE A 15 8.12 19.12 21.97
CA PHE A 15 7.35 18.91 20.75
C PHE A 15 6.77 20.22 20.22
N LYS A 16 6.82 20.40 18.90
CA LYS A 16 6.19 21.52 18.19
C LYS A 16 4.93 21.03 17.47
N LEU A 17 3.77 21.50 17.90
CA LEU A 17 2.50 21.30 17.21
C LEU A 17 2.18 22.44 16.26
N SER A 18 1.30 22.14 15.31
CA SER A 18 0.56 23.11 14.52
C SER A 18 -0.90 23.14 14.98
N HIS A 19 -1.50 24.31 15.07
CA HIS A 19 -2.94 24.50 15.31
C HIS A 19 -3.57 25.34 14.21
N TYR A 20 -4.80 24.98 13.84
CA TYR A 20 -5.59 25.60 12.77
C TYR A 20 -6.85 26.25 13.35
N HIS A 21 -7.00 27.57 13.17
CA HIS A 21 -8.22 28.28 13.60
C HIS A 21 -9.25 28.41 12.46
N ARG A 22 -10.41 27.78 12.64
CA ARG A 22 -11.58 27.92 11.76
C ARG A 22 -12.50 29.04 12.24
N VAL A 23 -12.41 30.22 11.63
CA VAL A 23 -13.37 31.31 11.90
C VAL A 23 -14.74 30.94 11.34
N SER A 24 -15.76 30.90 12.19
CA SER A 24 -17.16 30.83 11.77
C SER A 24 -17.99 31.82 12.56
N SER A 25 -18.65 32.75 11.85
CA SER A 25 -19.57 33.73 12.41
C SER A 25 -20.98 33.44 11.92
N PHE A 26 -21.93 33.22 12.85
CA PHE A 26 -23.18 33.97 12.93
C PHE A 26 -24.05 33.53 14.13
N HIS A 27 -24.11 34.42 15.12
CA HIS A 27 -25.23 34.70 16.04
C HIS A 27 -26.32 33.63 16.25
N ARG A 28 -26.32 33.03 17.45
CA ARG A 28 -27.45 32.27 18.01
C ARG A 28 -28.19 33.14 19.05
N LEU A 29 -29.51 33.31 18.93
CA LEU A 29 -30.35 33.86 20.00
C LEU A 29 -30.84 32.77 20.95
N LYS A 30 -31.10 33.13 22.21
CA LYS A 30 -31.40 32.22 23.34
C LYS A 30 -32.84 31.67 23.27
N PRO A 31 -33.13 30.56 23.97
CA PRO A 31 -33.61 30.71 25.36
C PRO A 31 -33.00 29.69 26.35
N ASN A 32 -33.27 29.91 27.65
CA ASN A 32 -32.94 29.08 28.82
C ASN A 32 -33.73 29.68 30.03
N PRO A 33 -33.96 29.01 31.19
CA PRO A 33 -33.83 27.59 31.55
C PRO A 33 -35.12 27.03 32.24
N HIS A 34 -34.98 26.01 33.11
CA HIS A 34 -35.95 25.39 34.05
C HIS A 34 -36.89 24.30 33.48
N SER A 35 -37.26 23.22 34.20
CA SER A 35 -36.65 22.58 35.39
C SER A 35 -37.31 21.23 35.75
N LEU A 36 -36.51 20.27 36.23
CA LEU A 36 -36.83 19.18 37.19
C LEU A 36 -37.92 18.12 36.90
N SER A 37 -37.63 16.89 37.36
CA SER A 37 -38.57 15.80 37.72
C SER A 37 -39.36 15.11 36.60
N SER A 38 -39.90 13.89 36.77
CA SER A 38 -39.41 12.63 37.40
C SER A 38 -40.38 11.50 37.06
N SER A 39 -39.92 10.23 36.99
CA SER A 39 -40.75 9.00 36.92
C SER A 39 -41.66 8.85 35.67
N SER A 40 -42.22 7.69 35.29
CA SER A 40 -41.80 6.28 35.41
C SER A 40 -42.69 5.36 34.54
N LEU A 41 -42.14 4.19 34.13
CA LEU A 41 -42.85 2.94 33.80
C LEU A 41 -43.84 2.87 32.60
N PHE A 42 -43.93 1.65 32.02
CA PHE A 42 -45.02 1.03 31.21
C PHE A 42 -45.73 1.83 30.07
N SER A 43 -46.23 1.24 28.98
CA SER A 43 -45.81 0.12 28.10
C SER A 43 -46.86 -0.05 26.98
N SER A 44 -46.42 -0.40 25.76
CA SER A 44 -47.16 -1.26 24.80
C SER A 44 -48.50 -0.83 24.16
N ILE A 45 -48.63 -1.22 22.87
CA ILE A 45 -49.85 -1.68 22.16
C ILE A 45 -50.80 -0.65 21.46
N ASN A 46 -50.57 -0.54 20.13
CA ASN A 46 -51.53 -0.68 19.00
C ASN A 46 -52.57 0.39 18.58
N LYS A 47 -52.79 0.36 17.24
CA LYS A 47 -53.99 0.74 16.42
C LYS A 47 -54.23 2.25 16.17
N HIS A 48 -54.21 2.69 14.89
CA HIS A 48 -55.31 2.70 13.87
C HIS A 48 -56.41 3.72 14.25
N ASP A 49 -56.81 4.74 13.45
CA ASP A 49 -57.22 4.68 12.04
C ASP A 49 -57.36 6.06 11.30
N SER A 50 -57.50 5.98 9.97
CA SER A 50 -58.22 6.86 9.00
C SER A 50 -58.26 8.41 9.09
N CYS A 51 -57.67 9.04 8.05
CA CYS A 51 -58.21 10.11 7.17
C CYS A 51 -59.36 11.05 7.64
N SER A 52 -59.21 12.36 7.43
CA SER A 52 -59.83 13.02 6.25
C SER A 52 -59.49 14.51 6.01
N TRP A 53 -59.56 14.83 4.72
CA TRP A 53 -59.25 16.06 4.00
C TRP A 53 -60.09 17.32 4.32
N THR A 54 -59.52 18.50 4.04
CA THR A 54 -60.27 19.67 3.53
C THR A 54 -59.37 20.59 2.67
N LEU A 55 -59.94 21.60 1.99
CA LEU A 55 -59.43 22.10 0.71
C LEU A 55 -59.21 23.64 0.63
N LYS A 56 -58.00 24.07 0.20
CA LYS A 56 -57.73 25.18 -0.77
C LYS A 56 -58.04 26.65 -0.32
N PRO A 57 -57.64 27.73 -1.06
CA PRO A 57 -56.71 27.87 -2.20
C PRO A 57 -55.68 29.08 -1.98
N PRO A 58 -55.24 29.98 -2.93
CA PRO A 58 -53.80 30.37 -2.99
C PRO A 58 -53.41 31.87 -3.29
N HIS A 59 -52.33 32.39 -2.70
CA HIS A 59 -51.71 33.69 -3.07
C HIS A 59 -50.17 33.62 -2.91
N LYS A 60 -49.31 34.34 -3.65
CA LYS A 60 -49.34 34.96 -4.99
C LYS A 60 -47.88 35.38 -5.33
N PHE A 61 -47.40 35.25 -6.56
CA PHE A 61 -46.03 35.68 -6.93
C PHE A 61 -45.87 37.21 -6.99
N VAL A 62 -44.68 37.71 -6.65
CA VAL A 62 -44.20 39.08 -6.92
C VAL A 62 -42.72 39.02 -7.33
N SER A 63 -42.26 39.92 -8.20
CA SER A 63 -40.89 39.95 -8.73
C SER A 63 -40.40 41.38 -9.01
N PRO A 64 -39.12 41.69 -8.73
CA PRO A 64 -38.34 42.72 -9.41
C PRO A 64 -37.24 42.07 -10.28
N LYS A 65 -37.18 42.29 -11.61
CA LYS A 65 -36.79 43.51 -12.38
C LYS A 65 -35.26 43.66 -12.57
N PHE A 66 -34.85 43.61 -13.85
CA PHE A 66 -33.51 43.96 -14.35
C PHE A 66 -33.36 45.48 -14.54
N GLN A 67 -32.11 45.96 -14.63
CA GLN A 67 -31.76 47.27 -15.18
C GLN A 67 -30.36 47.22 -15.84
N THR A 68 -30.11 48.06 -16.85
CA THR A 68 -28.95 47.96 -17.76
C THR A 68 -28.40 49.32 -18.19
N PHE A 69 -27.07 49.47 -18.18
CA PHE A 69 -26.25 50.51 -18.83
C PHE A 69 -24.82 49.93 -18.97
N ALA A 70 -23.87 50.44 -19.76
CA ALA A 70 -23.84 51.09 -21.09
C ALA A 70 -22.35 51.26 -21.46
N THR A 71 -22.01 51.38 -22.75
CA THR A 71 -20.61 51.39 -23.26
C THR A 71 -19.96 52.77 -23.30
N ASN A 72 -18.62 52.84 -23.32
CA ASN A 72 -17.86 53.93 -23.95
C ASN A 72 -16.38 53.57 -24.15
N THR A 73 -15.72 54.32 -25.04
CA THR A 73 -14.27 54.36 -25.33
C THR A 73 -13.84 55.85 -25.45
N ASP A 74 -12.66 56.31 -25.88
CA ASP A 74 -11.48 55.70 -26.54
C ASP A 74 -10.25 56.61 -26.33
N THR A 75 -9.05 56.05 -26.06
CA THR A 75 -7.76 56.77 -26.18
C THR A 75 -6.53 55.84 -26.18
N LEU A 76 -5.43 56.30 -26.79
CA LEU A 76 -4.22 55.53 -27.08
C LEU A 76 -2.97 56.42 -26.97
N GLU A 77 -2.02 56.05 -26.10
CA GLU A 77 -0.60 56.48 -25.94
C GLU A 77 -0.11 55.90 -24.59
N SER A 78 1.16 55.57 -24.34
CA SER A 78 2.39 55.57 -25.14
C SER A 78 3.32 54.41 -24.68
N ILE A 79 4.36 54.04 -25.45
CA ILE A 79 5.26 52.91 -25.15
C ILE A 79 6.55 53.40 -24.48
N GLN A 80 6.86 52.90 -23.27
CA GLN A 80 8.19 52.91 -22.67
C GLN A 80 8.45 51.62 -21.85
N SER A 81 9.71 51.17 -21.83
CA SER A 81 10.32 50.09 -21.01
C SER A 81 9.40 48.97 -20.49
N SER A 82 9.42 47.81 -21.16
CA SER A 82 8.72 46.61 -20.70
C SER A 82 9.56 45.81 -19.68
N ASP A 83 9.60 46.29 -18.43
CA ASP A 83 10.08 45.46 -17.31
C ASP A 83 9.05 44.34 -17.05
N VAL A 84 9.47 43.08 -17.20
CA VAL A 84 8.57 41.91 -17.11
C VAL A 84 8.34 41.55 -15.64
N ILE A 85 7.47 42.31 -14.97
CA ILE A 85 7.06 42.04 -13.59
C ILE A 85 6.10 40.84 -13.56
N PHE A 86 6.60 39.67 -13.20
CA PHE A 86 5.79 38.49 -12.93
C PHE A 86 5.22 38.58 -11.50
N ASN A 87 3.90 38.55 -11.34
CA ASN A 87 3.24 38.75 -10.05
C ASN A 87 2.20 37.64 -9.80
N GLN A 88 2.36 36.87 -8.72
CA GLN A 88 1.59 35.64 -8.47
C GLN A 88 1.15 35.53 -7.01
N THR A 89 -0.09 35.94 -6.73
CA THR A 89 -0.67 35.94 -5.37
C THR A 89 -1.02 34.54 -4.87
N HIS A 90 -0.61 34.20 -3.65
CA HIS A 90 -0.84 32.90 -3.03
C HIS A 90 -1.59 33.03 -1.69
N PRO A 91 -2.72 32.31 -1.47
CA PRO A 91 -3.44 32.36 -0.20
C PRO A 91 -2.73 31.51 0.88
N ILE A 92 -2.56 32.08 2.08
CA ILE A 92 -1.82 31.45 3.19
C ILE A 92 -2.76 31.12 4.36
N ASN A 93 -2.83 29.84 4.75
CA ASN A 93 -3.44 29.43 6.00
C ASN A 93 -2.45 29.64 7.16
N ARG A 94 -2.88 30.32 8.23
CA ARG A 94 -2.06 30.47 9.44
C ARG A 94 -2.05 29.19 10.26
N ILE A 95 -0.84 28.73 10.55
CA ILE A 95 -0.51 27.74 11.57
C ILE A 95 -0.03 28.49 12.81
N GLU A 96 -0.64 28.25 13.96
CA GLU A 96 -0.03 28.62 15.24
C GLU A 96 0.89 27.49 15.73
N LEU A 97 2.09 27.85 16.18
CA LEU A 97 3.10 26.90 16.68
C LEU A 97 2.94 26.77 18.20
N VAL A 98 2.48 25.61 18.66
CA VAL A 98 2.28 25.32 20.09
C VAL A 98 3.40 24.42 20.57
N GLU A 99 4.15 24.83 21.60
CA GLU A 99 5.20 24.01 22.21
C GLU A 99 4.69 23.31 23.47
N GLY A 100 4.93 22.01 23.58
CA GLY A 100 4.41 21.19 24.67
C GLY A 100 5.30 20.02 25.07
N LYS A 101 4.92 19.42 26.19
CA LYS A 101 5.65 18.36 26.90
C LYS A 101 4.69 17.20 27.18
N VAL A 102 5.15 16.02 26.77
CA VAL A 102 4.65 14.73 27.28
C VAL A 102 5.51 14.38 28.50
N PHE A 103 4.90 13.90 29.57
CA PHE A 103 5.60 13.39 30.74
C PHE A 103 5.21 11.94 31.01
N VAL A 104 6.20 11.17 31.45
CA VAL A 104 6.05 9.78 31.89
C VAL A 104 6.65 9.70 33.29
N ARG A 105 5.87 9.22 34.26
CA ARG A 105 6.29 9.10 35.66
C ARG A 105 5.92 7.71 36.18
N LEU A 106 6.84 7.09 36.91
CA LEU A 106 6.64 5.80 37.56
C LEU A 106 6.63 6.02 39.08
N ASP A 107 5.45 5.91 39.69
CA ASP A 107 5.29 5.98 41.14
C ASP A 107 5.40 4.56 41.71
N GLN A 108 6.51 4.25 42.38
CA GLN A 108 6.70 2.97 43.06
C GLN A 108 6.17 3.03 44.49
N GLY A 109 5.23 2.13 44.84
CA GLY A 109 4.80 1.91 46.21
C GLY A 109 5.86 1.17 47.05
N GLU A 110 5.63 1.08 48.37
CA GLU A 110 6.55 0.39 49.31
C GLU A 110 6.67 -1.14 49.04
N ASP A 111 5.74 -1.71 48.28
CA ASP A 111 5.81 -3.05 47.68
C ASP A 111 5.72 -2.95 46.15
N LEU A 112 6.52 -3.74 45.43
CA LEU A 112 6.53 -3.84 43.95
C LEU A 112 5.17 -4.20 43.31
N LYS A 113 4.19 -4.64 44.10
CA LYS A 113 2.82 -4.97 43.65
C LYS A 113 1.91 -3.75 43.47
N ASN A 114 2.33 -2.57 43.93
CA ASN A 114 1.57 -1.31 43.85
C ASN A 114 2.41 -0.22 43.16
N SER A 115 2.85 -0.44 41.92
CA SER A 115 3.49 0.61 41.11
C SER A 115 2.48 1.21 40.12
N GLU A 116 2.56 2.50 39.85
CA GLU A 116 1.66 3.19 38.91
C GLU A 116 2.47 3.91 37.82
N LEU A 117 2.19 3.59 36.55
CA LEU A 117 2.72 4.32 35.40
C LEU A 117 1.73 5.44 35.03
N ILE A 118 2.25 6.65 34.93
CA ILE A 118 1.46 7.86 34.71
C ILE A 118 1.99 8.54 33.45
N VAL A 119 1.15 8.62 32.41
CA VAL A 119 1.47 9.27 31.14
C VAL A 119 0.53 10.47 30.97
N GLY A 120 1.09 11.67 30.83
CA GLY A 120 0.31 12.90 30.70
C GLY A 120 0.89 13.86 29.67
N CYS A 121 0.04 14.80 29.24
CA CYS A 121 0.36 15.73 28.17
C CYS A 121 -0.13 17.13 28.53
N ASN A 122 0.76 18.13 28.49
CA ASN A 122 0.38 19.51 28.85
C ASN A 122 -0.26 20.32 27.71
N LEU A 123 -0.42 19.73 26.53
CA LEU A 123 -0.94 20.41 25.35
C LEU A 123 -2.46 20.64 25.43
N PRO A 124 -2.98 21.77 24.94
CA PRO A 124 -4.41 21.92 24.68
C PRO A 124 -4.84 20.92 23.59
N GLY A 125 -6.08 20.45 23.68
CA GLY A 125 -6.62 19.39 22.82
C GLY A 125 -7.20 18.24 23.65
N LYS A 126 -7.61 17.18 22.96
CA LYS A 126 -8.06 15.92 23.58
C LYS A 126 -7.11 14.82 23.17
N TRP A 127 -6.54 14.16 24.17
CA TRP A 127 -5.45 13.24 23.97
C TRP A 127 -5.88 11.82 24.31
N ILE A 128 -5.53 10.88 23.44
CA ILE A 128 -5.71 9.44 23.62
C ILE A 128 -4.32 8.81 23.71
N LEU A 129 -4.12 8.00 24.74
CA LEU A 129 -2.98 7.10 24.86
C LEU A 129 -3.34 5.80 24.12
N HIS A 130 -2.65 5.49 23.04
CA HIS A 130 -2.79 4.22 22.32
C HIS A 130 -1.59 3.34 22.69
N TRP A 131 -1.81 2.20 23.35
CA TRP A 131 -0.74 1.46 24.05
C TRP A 131 -0.99 -0.05 24.12
N GLY A 132 0.10 -0.79 24.33
CA GLY A 132 0.16 -2.23 24.53
C GLY A 132 1.36 -2.64 25.39
N VAL A 133 1.56 -3.94 25.59
CA VAL A 133 2.70 -4.53 26.29
C VAL A 133 3.59 -5.34 25.35
N SER A 134 4.87 -5.49 25.66
CA SER A 134 5.72 -6.55 25.09
C SER A 134 6.10 -7.55 26.18
N HIS A 135 6.29 -8.80 25.80
CA HIS A 135 6.73 -9.90 26.64
C HIS A 135 8.26 -10.08 26.62
N VAL A 136 8.79 -10.99 27.43
CA VAL A 136 10.24 -11.19 27.62
C VAL A 136 10.92 -11.85 26.42
N ASP A 137 10.19 -12.70 25.67
CA ASP A 137 10.71 -13.45 24.52
C ASP A 137 10.45 -12.76 23.15
N ASP A 138 9.88 -11.55 23.12
CA ASP A 138 9.49 -10.85 21.89
C ASP A 138 10.70 -10.39 21.06
N VAL A 139 10.83 -10.90 19.84
CA VAL A 139 11.91 -10.53 18.89
C VAL A 139 11.37 -9.61 17.79
N GLY A 140 10.83 -8.46 18.17
CA GLY A 140 10.30 -7.49 17.21
C GLY A 140 9.86 -6.15 17.81
N SER A 141 9.10 -5.37 17.02
CA SER A 141 8.27 -4.26 17.51
C SER A 141 6.82 -4.75 17.69
N GLU A 142 6.68 -5.91 18.33
CA GLU A 142 5.40 -6.55 18.57
C GLU A 142 4.87 -6.13 19.95
N TRP A 143 3.54 -6.05 20.04
CA TRP A 143 2.81 -5.56 21.20
C TRP A 143 1.48 -6.30 21.29
N ASP A 144 1.06 -6.59 22.51
CA ASP A 144 -0.20 -7.26 22.84
C ASP A 144 -1.09 -6.36 23.72
N GLN A 145 -2.39 -6.68 23.80
CA GLN A 145 -3.26 -6.04 24.78
C GLN A 145 -2.81 -6.37 26.21
N PRO A 146 -2.68 -5.35 27.09
CA PRO A 146 -2.35 -5.53 28.50
C PRO A 146 -3.44 -6.35 29.21
N PRO A 147 -3.08 -7.11 30.27
CA PRO A 147 -4.03 -7.84 31.10
C PRO A 147 -5.24 -7.02 31.53
N CYS A 148 -6.42 -7.65 31.60
CA CYS A 148 -7.69 -6.97 31.86
C CYS A 148 -7.76 -6.18 33.19
N ASP A 149 -6.90 -6.48 34.17
CA ASP A 149 -6.77 -5.76 35.43
C ASP A 149 -5.77 -4.60 35.40
N MET A 150 -5.01 -4.43 34.31
CA MET A 150 -4.19 -3.24 34.03
C MET A 150 -4.93 -2.18 33.18
N ILE A 151 -6.04 -2.53 32.52
CA ILE A 151 -6.79 -1.63 31.62
C ILE A 151 -7.57 -0.55 32.42
N PRO A 152 -7.30 0.75 32.23
CA PRO A 152 -8.02 1.81 32.95
C PRO A 152 -9.51 1.91 32.58
N PRO A 153 -10.40 2.32 33.51
CA PRO A 153 -11.82 2.43 33.23
C PRO A 153 -12.17 3.43 32.11
N GLY A 154 -12.86 2.94 31.09
CA GLY A 154 -13.26 3.72 29.91
C GLY A 154 -12.22 3.79 28.80
N SER A 155 -11.26 2.86 28.78
CA SER A 155 -10.47 2.55 27.58
C SER A 155 -11.27 1.71 26.57
N VAL A 156 -10.84 1.69 25.31
CA VAL A 156 -11.44 0.94 24.21
C VAL A 156 -10.39 0.01 23.59
N PRO A 157 -10.66 -1.31 23.43
CA PRO A 157 -9.76 -2.20 22.74
C PRO A 157 -9.73 -1.91 21.24
N ILE A 158 -8.52 -1.84 20.67
CA ILE A 158 -8.28 -1.68 19.24
C ILE A 158 -7.68 -2.98 18.72
N LYS A 159 -8.50 -3.74 17.98
CA LYS A 159 -8.20 -5.11 17.53
C LYS A 159 -7.83 -6.00 18.73
N ASP A 160 -6.70 -6.69 18.63
CA ASP A 160 -6.09 -7.68 19.53
C ASP A 160 -4.79 -7.16 20.19
N TYR A 161 -4.06 -6.25 19.53
CA TYR A 161 -2.73 -5.81 19.97
C TYR A 161 -2.66 -4.51 20.81
N ALA A 162 -3.69 -3.65 20.83
CA ALA A 162 -3.63 -2.37 21.53
C ALA A 162 -4.92 -1.91 22.21
N ILE A 163 -4.79 -0.94 23.12
CA ILE A 163 -5.85 -0.26 23.88
C ILE A 163 -5.76 1.25 23.65
N GLU A 164 -6.89 1.92 23.43
CA GLU A 164 -6.99 3.38 23.47
C GLU A 164 -7.60 3.88 24.78
N THR A 165 -6.81 4.60 25.58
CA THR A 165 -7.23 5.22 26.85
C THR A 165 -7.24 6.75 26.75
N PRO A 166 -8.40 7.43 26.86
CA PRO A 166 -8.45 8.89 26.88
C PRO A 166 -7.78 9.49 28.13
N LEU A 167 -6.90 10.49 27.94
CA LEU A 167 -6.29 11.27 29.02
C LEU A 167 -7.36 12.13 29.71
N LYS A 168 -7.46 12.02 31.03
CA LYS A 168 -8.48 12.72 31.85
C LYS A 168 -7.78 13.72 32.77
N LYS A 169 -8.44 14.85 33.04
CA LYS A 169 -7.97 15.80 34.04
C LYS A 169 -8.42 15.34 35.42
N SER A 170 -7.50 15.35 36.39
CA SER A 170 -7.88 15.20 37.80
C SER A 170 -8.73 16.40 38.26
N SER A 171 -9.57 16.19 39.26
CA SER A 171 -10.41 17.25 39.83
C SER A 171 -9.61 18.09 40.84
N GLU A 172 -9.60 19.41 40.61
CA GLU A 172 -8.94 20.47 41.39
C GLU A 172 -7.40 20.59 41.24
N GLY A 173 -6.93 21.80 40.92
CA GLY A 173 -5.53 22.24 41.08
C GLY A 173 -4.54 21.89 39.95
N ASP A 174 -4.60 22.62 38.82
CA ASP A 174 -3.55 22.73 37.77
C ASP A 174 -2.89 21.42 37.22
N ALA A 175 -3.51 20.26 37.44
CA ALA A 175 -3.10 19.01 36.82
C ALA A 175 -3.44 18.99 35.31
N PHE A 176 -2.45 18.61 34.50
CA PHE A 176 -2.62 18.34 33.08
C PHE A 176 -3.46 17.05 32.86
N PRO A 177 -4.04 16.85 31.66
CA PRO A 177 -4.61 15.55 31.28
C PRO A 177 -3.58 14.43 31.45
N GLU A 178 -3.97 13.33 32.11
CA GLU A 178 -3.13 12.15 32.33
C GLU A 178 -3.95 10.85 32.24
N VAL A 179 -3.24 9.75 32.00
CA VAL A 179 -3.69 8.37 32.20
C VAL A 179 -2.83 7.76 33.30
N ARG A 180 -3.47 7.01 34.20
CA ARG A 180 -2.83 6.21 35.24
C ARG A 180 -3.06 4.73 34.93
N ILE A 181 -1.99 3.96 34.92
CA ILE A 181 -1.97 2.52 34.63
C ILE A 181 -1.39 1.83 35.86
N GLY A 182 -2.21 1.01 36.52
CA GLY A 182 -1.73 0.15 37.60
C GLY A 182 -0.79 -0.91 37.04
N LEU A 183 0.47 -0.90 37.45
CA LEU A 183 1.43 -1.92 37.10
C LEU A 183 1.40 -3.05 38.11
N LYS A 184 1.30 -4.27 37.60
CA LYS A 184 1.32 -5.50 38.38
C LYS A 184 2.42 -6.37 37.82
N ALA A 185 3.34 -6.80 38.67
CA ALA A 185 4.40 -7.73 38.27
C ALA A 185 3.78 -9.08 37.88
N SER A 186 3.65 -9.31 36.57
CA SER A 186 3.72 -10.63 35.95
C SER A 186 5.18 -10.82 35.50
N ASP A 187 5.69 -12.03 35.64
CA ASP A 187 7.08 -12.35 35.29
C ASP A 187 7.31 -12.37 33.76
N ASP A 188 6.23 -12.22 32.98
CA ASP A 188 6.20 -12.39 31.53
C ASP A 188 6.27 -11.07 30.75
N ILE A 189 5.99 -9.91 31.37
CA ILE A 189 5.89 -8.59 30.68
C ILE A 189 7.21 -7.82 30.80
N SER A 190 7.88 -7.58 29.66
CA SER A 190 9.16 -6.86 29.61
C SER A 190 9.01 -5.34 29.56
N ALA A 191 7.96 -4.83 28.90
CA ALA A 191 7.78 -3.39 28.67
C ALA A 191 6.32 -3.01 28.36
N ILE A 192 6.03 -1.70 28.47
CA ILE A 192 4.86 -1.04 27.89
C ILE A 192 5.31 -0.19 26.70
N ASN A 193 4.61 -0.31 25.57
CA ASN A 193 4.79 0.53 24.38
C ASN A 193 3.57 1.43 24.18
N PHE A 194 3.77 2.70 23.82
CA PHE A 194 2.67 3.63 23.58
C PHE A 194 2.98 4.71 22.54
N VAL A 195 1.91 5.31 22.02
CA VAL A 195 1.89 6.55 21.24
C VAL A 195 0.77 7.46 21.74
N LEU A 196 0.88 8.76 21.44
CA LEU A 196 -0.22 9.71 21.68
C LEU A 196 -0.94 10.03 20.37
N LYS A 197 -2.25 10.20 20.47
CA LYS A 197 -3.18 10.48 19.38
C LYS A 197 -4.06 11.66 19.77
N ASP A 198 -4.18 12.65 18.89
CA ASP A 198 -5.11 13.77 19.04
C ASP A 198 -6.49 13.34 18.51
N GLU A 199 -7.52 13.36 19.36
CA GLU A 199 -8.90 12.99 18.98
C GLU A 199 -9.49 13.96 17.95
N GLU A 200 -9.08 15.24 17.96
CA GLU A 200 -9.73 16.29 17.16
C GLU A 200 -9.10 16.44 15.76
N THR A 201 -7.84 16.07 15.59
CA THR A 201 -7.16 16.05 14.26
C THR A 201 -6.91 14.65 13.71
N GLY A 202 -6.95 13.60 14.54
CA GLY A 202 -6.55 12.24 14.17
C GLY A 202 -5.03 12.06 13.99
N ALA A 203 -4.22 13.07 14.36
CA ALA A 203 -2.76 13.01 14.23
C ALA A 203 -2.12 12.11 15.30
N TRP A 204 -1.06 11.41 14.90
CA TRP A 204 -0.28 10.49 15.73
C TRP A 204 1.07 11.09 16.09
N TYR A 205 1.52 10.85 17.33
CA TYR A 205 2.72 11.46 17.90
C TYR A 205 3.64 10.35 18.46
N GLN A 206 4.73 10.13 17.75
CA GLN A 206 5.79 9.15 17.99
C GLN A 206 7.13 9.85 18.26
N HIS A 207 8.06 9.15 18.90
CA HIS A 207 9.43 9.65 19.09
C HIS A 207 10.33 9.25 17.92
N LYS A 208 10.68 10.21 17.06
CA LYS A 208 11.55 10.00 15.87
C LYS A 208 11.03 8.90 14.92
N GLY A 209 9.71 8.76 14.79
CA GLY A 209 9.08 7.70 13.98
C GLY A 209 9.12 6.30 14.61
N ARG A 210 9.32 6.21 15.93
CA ARG A 210 9.19 4.97 16.72
C ARG A 210 8.33 5.24 17.96
N ASP A 211 7.74 4.18 18.49
CA ASP A 211 6.87 4.27 19.66
C ASP A 211 7.67 4.54 20.96
N PHE A 212 7.00 5.04 21.99
CA PHE A 212 7.61 5.23 23.31
C PHE A 212 7.63 3.90 24.06
N LYS A 213 8.79 3.47 24.54
CA LYS A 213 8.96 2.20 25.29
C LYS A 213 9.37 2.46 26.74
N VAL A 214 8.64 1.87 27.67
CA VAL A 214 8.89 1.91 29.12
C VAL A 214 9.18 0.48 29.59
N PRO A 215 10.46 0.10 29.81
CA PRO A 215 10.79 -1.23 30.31
C PRO A 215 10.37 -1.41 31.76
N LEU A 216 9.92 -2.62 32.11
CA LEU A 216 9.50 -3.02 33.44
C LEU A 216 10.49 -4.00 34.11
N VAL A 217 11.34 -4.65 33.31
CA VAL A 217 12.38 -5.60 33.76
C VAL A 217 13.77 -5.03 33.48
N ASN A 218 14.76 -5.36 34.30
CA ASN A 218 16.11 -4.76 34.30
C ASN A 218 17.08 -5.29 33.21
N ASP A 219 16.62 -6.07 32.22
CA ASP A 219 17.47 -6.60 31.15
C ASP A 219 17.82 -5.53 30.10
N ILE A 220 18.79 -4.70 30.45
CA ILE A 220 19.34 -3.65 29.59
C ILE A 220 20.25 -4.27 28.53
N LYS A 221 19.75 -4.39 27.31
CA LYS A 221 20.56 -4.16 26.10
C LYS A 221 20.54 -2.65 25.82
N ASP A 222 21.68 -2.07 25.48
CA ASP A 222 21.82 -0.63 25.25
C ASP A 222 21.02 -0.15 24.02
N ASP A 223 19.77 0.27 24.23
CA ASP A 223 18.93 0.90 23.22
C ASP A 223 18.61 2.36 23.60
N ALA A 224 18.90 3.29 22.69
CA ALA A 224 18.87 4.73 22.95
C ALA A 224 17.45 5.35 23.09
N ASN A 225 16.43 4.50 23.23
CA ASN A 225 15.04 4.86 23.48
C ASN A 225 14.58 4.58 24.93
N ILE A 226 15.40 3.97 25.78
CA ILE A 226 15.02 3.55 27.15
C ILE A 226 14.78 4.75 28.09
N ILE A 227 13.64 4.74 28.80
CA ILE A 227 13.33 5.64 29.92
C ILE A 227 13.43 4.84 31.22
N GLY A 228 14.45 5.10 32.04
CA GLY A 228 14.68 4.39 33.30
C GLY A 228 15.61 5.13 34.28
N PRO A 229 15.60 4.77 35.59
CA PRO A 229 16.30 5.51 36.63
C PRO A 229 17.80 5.18 36.69
N LYS A 230 18.67 6.19 36.56
CA LYS A 230 20.11 6.04 36.81
C LYS A 230 20.48 6.40 38.24
N SER A 231 20.88 5.40 39.04
CA SER A 231 21.61 5.62 40.30
C SER A 231 23.10 5.81 39.99
N GLY A 232 23.70 6.89 40.48
CA GLY A 232 25.11 7.22 40.21
C GLY A 232 26.11 6.52 41.12
N PHE A 233 27.34 6.38 40.62
CA PHE A 233 28.57 6.24 41.40
C PHE A 233 29.52 7.37 40.98
N ASP A 234 30.24 7.95 41.94
CA ASP A 234 31.17 9.07 41.72
C ASP A 234 32.39 8.92 42.66
N LEU A 235 33.45 9.69 42.37
CA LEU A 235 34.72 9.84 43.07
C LEU A 235 35.70 8.65 43.05
N GLY A 236 36.69 8.78 42.16
CA GLY A 236 37.98 8.09 42.23
C GLY A 236 39.07 8.94 41.56
N GLN A 237 39.83 9.72 42.34
CA GLN A 237 40.90 10.59 41.82
C GLN A 237 42.14 9.79 41.36
N GLY A 238 42.79 10.22 40.28
CA GLY A 238 44.11 9.69 39.90
C GLY A 238 44.67 10.26 38.59
N ASP A 239 45.67 11.14 38.70
CA ASP A 239 46.43 11.65 37.54
C ASP A 239 47.37 10.58 36.95
N ILE A 240 47.05 10.06 35.76
CA ILE A 240 48.03 9.54 34.78
C ILE A 240 47.50 9.89 33.37
N GLY A 241 48.24 10.50 32.44
CA GLY A 241 49.59 11.03 32.53
C GLY A 241 50.55 10.51 31.45
N GLN A 242 50.78 11.36 30.44
CA GLN A 242 52.00 11.41 29.61
C GLN A 242 52.14 10.49 28.36
N GLN A 243 52.86 11.05 27.38
CA GLN A 243 53.49 10.47 26.18
C GLN A 243 52.65 10.46 24.87
N ILE A 244 52.95 11.19 23.78
CA ILE A 244 54.18 11.80 23.16
C ILE A 244 55.09 10.75 22.47
N SER A 245 55.59 10.87 21.23
CA SER A 245 55.28 11.68 19.99
C SER A 245 56.21 11.21 18.84
N ASN A 246 56.08 11.82 17.63
CA ASN A 246 57.08 11.89 16.53
C ASN A 246 57.22 10.62 15.65
N ALA A 247 57.56 10.67 14.35
CA ALA A 247 58.41 11.59 13.55
C ALA A 247 57.65 12.35 12.43
N VAL A 248 57.94 13.61 12.03
CA VAL A 248 59.21 14.34 11.64
C VAL A 248 59.65 13.96 10.20
N LEU A 249 59.92 14.84 9.22
CA LEU A 249 60.37 16.26 9.11
C LEU A 249 59.34 17.16 8.36
N LYS A 250 59.28 18.51 8.36
CA LYS A 250 60.19 19.67 8.58
C LYS A 250 60.95 20.23 7.34
N SER A 251 60.47 21.36 6.79
CA SER A 251 61.27 22.46 6.18
C SER A 251 60.45 23.76 6.08
N GLU A 252 61.13 24.91 5.94
CA GLU A 252 60.58 26.28 6.06
C GLU A 252 60.94 27.14 4.80
N ALA A 253 60.57 28.44 4.81
CA ALA A 253 61.15 29.58 4.05
C ALA A 253 60.55 30.04 2.69
N THR A 254 59.70 31.09 2.77
CA THR A 254 59.85 32.44 2.15
C THR A 254 60.55 32.65 0.78
N ASP A 255 59.90 33.39 -0.14
CA ASP A 255 60.09 34.84 -0.47
C ASP A 255 60.02 35.22 -1.98
N ASP A 256 59.74 36.51 -2.26
CA ASP A 256 59.92 37.27 -3.52
C ASP A 256 59.19 36.88 -4.85
N LYS A 257 58.88 37.78 -5.81
CA LYS A 257 58.43 39.22 -5.84
C LYS A 257 58.18 39.65 -7.32
N VAL A 258 57.26 40.62 -7.58
CA VAL A 258 57.33 41.66 -8.67
C VAL A 258 57.18 41.17 -10.16
N GLN A 259 56.52 41.82 -11.15
CA GLN A 259 55.82 43.12 -11.27
C GLN A 259 54.73 43.20 -12.39
N ASP A 260 53.71 44.05 -12.20
CA ASP A 260 52.98 44.97 -13.11
C ASP A 260 52.54 44.65 -14.58
N ASN A 261 51.21 44.74 -14.75
CA ASN A 261 50.45 45.57 -15.72
C ASN A 261 50.46 45.34 -17.25
N ASN A 262 49.25 45.07 -17.79
CA ASN A 262 48.58 45.97 -18.74
C ASN A 262 47.04 45.82 -18.68
N VAL A 263 46.28 46.78 -19.24
CA VAL A 263 44.84 46.99 -19.01
C VAL A 263 44.08 47.11 -20.36
N GLU A 264 42.73 47.15 -20.29
CA GLU A 264 41.72 47.35 -21.36
C GLU A 264 41.26 46.08 -22.10
N SER A 265 39.96 45.86 -22.34
CA SER A 265 38.76 46.59 -21.88
C SER A 265 37.52 45.66 -21.83
N GLU A 266 36.58 45.94 -20.92
CA GLU A 266 35.31 45.21 -20.82
C GLU A 266 34.20 45.89 -21.63
N SER A 267 33.34 45.08 -22.26
CA SER A 267 31.99 45.47 -22.70
C SER A 267 30.96 44.96 -21.68
N PRO A 268 29.83 45.66 -21.45
CA PRO A 268 29.00 45.45 -20.27
C PRO A 268 28.30 44.08 -20.27
N LYS A 269 28.42 43.37 -19.14
CA LYS A 269 27.48 42.30 -18.76
C LYS A 269 26.08 42.86 -18.50
N VAL A 270 25.04 42.08 -18.75
CA VAL A 270 23.66 42.49 -18.48
C VAL A 270 23.24 41.91 -17.13
N GLU A 271 23.25 42.73 -16.07
CA GLU A 271 22.72 42.29 -14.78
C GLU A 271 21.21 42.04 -14.88
N SER A 272 20.79 40.79 -14.72
CA SER A 272 19.39 40.48 -14.44
C SER A 272 19.06 40.91 -13.02
N SER A 273 18.24 41.97 -12.87
CA SER A 273 17.76 42.41 -11.58
C SER A 273 16.30 42.00 -11.36
N GLN A 274 16.02 41.30 -10.26
CA GLN A 274 14.66 40.93 -9.84
C GLN A 274 14.20 41.78 -8.66
N VAL A 275 12.88 42.01 -8.57
CA VAL A 275 12.23 42.77 -7.49
C VAL A 275 11.15 41.89 -6.87
N GLU A 276 11.38 41.48 -5.62
CA GLU A 276 10.39 40.73 -4.82
C GLU A 276 9.49 41.72 -4.08
N GLU A 277 8.16 41.62 -4.24
CA GLU A 277 7.17 42.45 -3.55
C GLU A 277 6.24 41.60 -2.66
N THR A 278 6.01 42.02 -1.42
CA THR A 278 5.04 41.39 -0.51
C THR A 278 4.17 42.43 0.19
N ASP A 279 2.86 42.19 0.28
CA ASP A 279 1.86 43.05 0.92
C ASP A 279 1.90 43.02 2.45
N ILE A 280 2.68 42.11 3.03
CA ILE A 280 2.73 41.84 4.47
C ILE A 280 3.41 43.01 5.23
N PRO A 281 2.78 43.58 6.27
CA PRO A 281 3.37 44.65 7.06
C PRO A 281 4.30 44.11 8.15
N GLY A 282 5.56 44.59 8.19
CA GLY A 282 6.49 44.31 9.29
C GLY A 282 7.97 44.33 8.89
N ASP A 283 8.83 43.99 9.85
CA ASP A 283 10.29 43.83 9.68
C ASP A 283 10.60 42.46 9.04
N ILE A 284 10.29 42.33 7.74
CA ILE A 284 10.47 41.08 6.98
C ILE A 284 11.92 40.94 6.50
N PHE A 285 12.50 39.76 6.69
CA PHE A 285 13.79 39.38 6.15
C PHE A 285 13.61 38.33 5.06
N LEU A 286 14.10 38.60 3.86
CA LEU A 286 14.25 37.62 2.80
C LEU A 286 15.50 36.77 3.09
N HIS A 287 15.36 35.45 3.13
CA HIS A 287 16.49 34.52 3.20
C HIS A 287 16.61 33.83 1.84
N TRP A 288 17.73 34.02 1.16
CA TRP A 288 17.84 33.70 -0.26
C TRP A 288 19.23 33.22 -0.67
N GLY A 289 19.29 32.58 -1.83
CA GLY A 289 20.50 32.13 -2.52
C GLY A 289 20.21 31.96 -4.01
N ALA A 290 21.21 31.57 -4.78
CA ALA A 290 21.09 31.26 -6.20
C ALA A 290 21.57 29.83 -6.47
N CYS A 291 21.22 29.26 -7.63
CA CYS A 291 21.74 27.96 -8.08
C CYS A 291 22.23 28.04 -9.54
N ARG A 292 23.35 27.39 -9.82
CA ARG A 292 23.96 27.31 -11.17
C ARG A 292 23.47 26.11 -11.98
N ASP A 293 22.68 25.23 -11.35
CA ASP A 293 22.15 24.00 -11.92
C ASP A 293 20.69 23.73 -11.47
N ASP A 294 20.05 22.77 -12.15
CA ASP A 294 18.69 22.31 -11.85
C ASP A 294 18.59 21.53 -10.53
N LEU A 295 19.73 21.26 -9.86
CA LEU A 295 19.77 20.55 -8.57
C LEU A 295 19.36 21.45 -7.39
N ARG A 296 19.09 22.73 -7.65
CA ARG A 296 18.59 23.72 -6.67
C ARG A 296 19.42 23.80 -5.39
N LYS A 297 20.73 23.59 -5.53
CA LYS A 297 21.67 23.75 -4.42
C LYS A 297 21.83 25.24 -4.10
N TRP A 298 21.57 25.61 -2.86
CA TRP A 298 21.76 26.97 -2.36
C TRP A 298 23.26 27.37 -2.42
N GLU A 299 23.57 28.35 -3.25
CA GLU A 299 24.84 29.07 -3.28
C GLU A 299 24.63 30.53 -2.84
N ALA A 300 25.61 31.09 -2.13
CA ALA A 300 25.68 32.53 -1.88
C ALA A 300 26.40 33.19 -3.08
N PRO A 301 25.69 33.93 -3.97
CA PRO A 301 26.32 34.56 -5.13
C PRO A 301 27.37 35.61 -4.74
N PRO A 302 28.30 35.97 -5.65
CA PRO A 302 29.29 37.01 -5.41
C PRO A 302 28.65 38.41 -5.22
N ALA A 303 29.44 39.34 -4.68
CA ALA A 303 29.03 40.74 -4.52
C ALA A 303 28.90 41.46 -5.89
N PRO A 304 28.04 42.48 -6.03
CA PRO A 304 27.34 43.23 -4.98
C PRO A 304 26.13 42.52 -4.37
N HIS A 305 25.81 42.87 -3.12
CA HIS A 305 24.59 42.44 -2.43
C HIS A 305 23.76 43.67 -2.02
N PRO A 306 22.44 43.53 -1.77
CA PRO A 306 21.64 44.65 -1.28
C PRO A 306 22.10 45.13 0.11
N PRO A 307 21.84 46.39 0.49
CA PRO A 307 22.11 46.89 1.84
C PRO A 307 21.40 46.06 2.93
N GLU A 308 21.99 45.98 4.12
CA GLU A 308 21.52 45.14 5.24
C GLU A 308 21.48 43.63 4.94
N THR A 309 22.27 43.16 3.96
CA THR A 309 22.49 41.74 3.71
C THR A 309 23.55 41.15 4.65
N VAL A 310 23.24 40.03 5.29
CA VAL A 310 24.12 39.27 6.19
C VAL A 310 24.26 37.84 5.68
N ALA A 311 25.50 37.34 5.56
CA ALA A 311 25.78 35.95 5.22
C ALA A 311 25.32 34.99 6.34
N PHE A 312 24.79 33.82 5.97
CA PHE A 312 24.32 32.81 6.90
C PHE A 312 24.78 31.41 6.48
N LYS A 313 25.69 30.83 7.28
CA LYS A 313 26.26 29.48 7.07
C LYS A 313 26.84 29.28 5.66
N ASP A 314 27.49 30.31 5.12
CA ASP A 314 28.35 30.27 3.93
C ASP A 314 27.69 29.74 2.64
N THR A 315 26.35 29.67 2.63
CA THR A 315 25.52 29.05 1.57
C THR A 315 24.27 29.87 1.23
N ALA A 316 23.92 30.85 2.05
CA ALA A 316 22.74 31.68 1.88
C ALA A 316 22.91 33.09 2.48
N PHE A 317 22.12 34.04 2.01
CA PHE A 317 22.06 35.41 2.50
C PHE A 317 20.76 35.70 3.25
N ARG A 318 20.77 36.73 4.10
CA ARG A 318 19.57 37.32 4.72
C ARG A 318 19.57 38.82 4.55
N THR A 319 18.52 39.35 3.94
CA THR A 319 18.39 40.76 3.61
C THR A 319 17.08 41.29 4.15
N LYS A 320 17.10 42.46 4.80
CA LYS A 320 15.88 43.10 5.29
C LYS A 320 15.12 43.76 4.12
N LEU A 321 13.83 43.44 3.97
CA LEU A 321 12.97 44.10 2.99
C LEU A 321 12.70 45.54 3.41
N LYS A 322 12.63 46.46 2.44
CA LYS A 322 12.38 47.89 2.70
C LYS A 322 10.90 48.20 2.53
N SER A 323 10.31 48.84 3.53
CA SER A 323 8.91 49.26 3.53
C SER A 323 8.64 50.30 2.45
N ARG A 324 7.63 50.06 1.61
CA ARG A 324 7.20 50.96 0.54
C ARG A 324 6.33 52.05 1.19
N GLY A 325 6.88 53.26 1.32
CA GLY A 325 6.40 54.35 2.19
C GLY A 325 5.00 54.93 1.94
N SER A 326 4.14 54.27 1.16
CA SER A 326 2.76 54.65 0.87
C SER A 326 1.81 53.45 0.82
N GLY A 327 1.74 52.68 1.92
CA GLY A 327 0.56 51.86 2.24
C GLY A 327 0.30 50.64 1.35
N GLY A 328 1.32 49.83 1.04
CA GLY A 328 1.15 48.62 0.25
C GLY A 328 2.40 47.76 0.13
N GLY A 329 2.91 47.27 1.27
CA GLY A 329 3.95 46.23 1.29
C GLY A 329 5.41 46.68 1.44
N SER A 330 6.30 45.69 1.29
CA SER A 330 7.76 45.83 1.37
C SER A 330 8.42 45.11 0.20
N SER A 331 9.60 45.58 -0.23
CA SER A 331 10.34 44.96 -1.35
C SER A 331 11.86 45.03 -1.21
N VAL A 332 12.55 44.28 -2.07
CA VAL A 332 14.00 44.38 -2.29
C VAL A 332 14.32 44.08 -3.76
N GLN A 333 15.37 44.72 -4.27
CA GLN A 333 15.93 44.45 -5.60
C GLN A 333 17.25 43.70 -5.43
N ILE A 334 17.45 42.62 -6.19
CA ILE A 334 18.65 41.78 -6.18
C ILE A 334 19.15 41.65 -7.62
N SER A 335 20.43 41.95 -7.85
CA SER A 335 21.14 41.59 -9.08
C SER A 335 21.74 40.19 -8.94
N LEU A 336 21.67 39.40 -10.01
CA LEU A 336 22.31 38.09 -10.14
C LEU A 336 23.11 38.04 -11.45
N GLY A 337 24.21 37.29 -11.45
CA GLY A 337 25.01 37.06 -12.65
C GLY A 337 24.33 36.07 -13.62
N GLU A 338 24.61 36.23 -14.91
CA GLU A 338 24.15 35.38 -16.03
C GLU A 338 24.51 33.88 -15.87
N GLU A 339 25.40 33.59 -14.93
CA GLU A 339 25.91 32.29 -14.48
C GLU A 339 24.96 31.47 -13.59
N PHE A 340 23.84 32.04 -13.15
CA PHE A 340 22.86 31.37 -12.29
C PHE A 340 21.58 31.01 -13.08
N SER A 341 21.17 29.74 -12.96
CA SER A 341 19.95 29.18 -13.58
C SER A 341 18.67 29.48 -12.80
N GLY A 342 18.79 29.87 -11.53
CA GLY A 342 17.63 30.15 -10.69
C GLY A 342 17.97 30.80 -9.36
N PHE A 343 16.92 31.36 -8.75
CA PHE A 343 16.90 32.05 -7.47
C PHE A 343 16.03 31.26 -6.48
N LEU A 344 16.50 31.10 -5.24
CA LEU A 344 15.85 30.33 -4.18
C LEU A 344 15.63 31.22 -2.96
N PHE A 345 14.43 31.20 -2.37
CA PHE A 345 14.16 31.98 -1.16
C PHE A 345 13.07 31.45 -0.23
N VAL A 346 13.10 31.94 1.01
CA VAL A 346 12.01 31.88 1.99
C VAL A 346 11.90 33.20 2.75
N LEU A 347 10.68 33.63 3.05
CA LEU A 347 10.42 34.89 3.76
C LEU A 347 10.35 34.68 5.27
N LYS A 348 10.95 35.58 6.05
CA LYS A 348 10.97 35.53 7.51
C LYS A 348 10.36 36.80 8.11
N ILE A 349 9.13 36.73 8.60
CA ILE A 349 8.35 37.91 9.04
C ILE A 349 8.68 38.30 10.48
N ASN A 350 9.12 37.35 11.31
CA ASN A 350 9.45 37.55 12.72
C ASN A 350 10.54 36.55 13.15
N GLY A 351 11.11 36.73 14.35
CA GLY A 351 12.28 35.99 14.85
C GLY A 351 12.30 34.47 14.63
N ASN A 352 11.15 33.81 14.67
CA ASN A 352 11.00 32.36 14.43
C ASN A 352 10.00 31.98 13.31
N THR A 353 9.38 32.95 12.61
CA THR A 353 8.29 32.69 11.64
C THR A 353 8.80 32.73 10.21
N TRP A 354 8.65 31.61 9.50
CA TRP A 354 9.06 31.42 8.10
C TRP A 354 7.83 31.17 7.21
N LEU A 355 7.86 31.67 5.98
CA LEU A 355 6.95 31.30 4.89
C LEU A 355 7.74 30.59 3.79
N ASN A 356 7.18 29.49 3.29
CA ASN A 356 7.70 28.71 2.18
C ASN A 356 6.54 28.21 1.30
N ASN A 357 6.84 27.67 0.12
CA ASN A 357 5.86 27.14 -0.82
C ASN A 357 5.45 25.70 -0.43
N LYS A 358 4.43 25.59 0.44
CA LYS A 358 3.82 24.31 0.86
C LYS A 358 4.84 23.28 1.38
N GLY A 359 5.84 23.73 2.15
CA GLY A 359 6.90 22.88 2.70
C GLY A 359 8.23 22.94 1.96
N ASN A 360 8.27 23.46 0.72
CA ASN A 360 9.48 23.66 -0.07
C ASN A 360 9.85 25.14 -0.19
N ASP A 361 11.11 25.45 -0.49
CA ASP A 361 11.54 26.83 -0.75
C ASP A 361 10.83 27.42 -1.99
N PHE A 362 10.68 28.75 -2.07
CA PHE A 362 10.29 29.42 -3.31
C PHE A 362 11.46 29.34 -4.30
N TYR A 363 11.14 29.13 -5.58
CA TYR A 363 12.12 29.01 -6.67
C TYR A 363 11.66 29.80 -7.89
N VAL A 364 12.55 30.62 -8.44
CA VAL A 364 12.32 31.43 -9.64
C VAL A 364 13.43 31.14 -10.66
N PRO A 365 13.12 30.59 -11.86
CA PRO A 365 14.12 30.31 -12.87
C PRO A 365 14.60 31.59 -13.58
N LEU A 366 15.87 31.58 -14.02
CA LEU A 366 16.53 32.68 -14.74
C LEU A 366 16.88 32.21 -16.16
N SER A 367 16.47 32.96 -17.18
CA SER A 367 16.51 32.51 -18.58
C SER A 367 17.62 33.17 -19.38
N THR A 368 18.53 32.36 -19.97
CA THR A 368 19.46 32.81 -21.01
C THR A 368 18.83 32.67 -22.41
N SER A 369 19.15 33.60 -23.31
CA SER A 369 18.53 33.69 -24.65
C SER A 369 19.23 32.82 -25.71
N GLY A 370 18.46 32.13 -26.57
CA GLY A 370 18.98 31.07 -27.44
C GLY A 370 18.33 30.85 -28.82
N SER A 371 17.77 31.90 -29.44
CA SER A 371 17.31 31.98 -30.85
C SER A 371 16.36 30.89 -31.41
N LEU A 372 15.15 31.33 -31.75
CA LEU A 372 14.32 30.69 -32.79
C LEU A 372 15.03 30.76 -34.17
N THR A 373 14.72 29.82 -35.07
CA THR A 373 14.77 30.04 -36.52
C THR A 373 13.51 29.48 -37.16
N ILE A 374 12.83 30.29 -37.98
CA ILE A 374 11.58 29.94 -38.66
C ILE A 374 11.90 29.49 -40.08
N GLY A 375 11.46 28.28 -40.43
CA GLY A 375 11.53 27.74 -41.80
C GLY A 375 10.15 27.66 -42.44
N ASN A 376 9.64 28.79 -42.94
CA ASN A 376 8.42 28.78 -43.77
C ASN A 376 8.75 28.23 -45.17
N ILE A 377 8.00 27.22 -45.61
CA ILE A 377 7.71 26.98 -47.03
C ILE A 377 6.19 26.81 -47.16
N GLU A 378 5.60 27.52 -48.10
CA GLU A 378 4.15 27.59 -48.30
C GLU A 378 3.63 26.50 -49.26
N ASP A 379 2.34 26.20 -49.08
CA ASP A 379 1.35 25.72 -50.06
C ASP A 379 1.79 25.03 -51.37
N GLN A 380 1.27 23.81 -51.58
CA GLN A 380 0.53 23.52 -52.81
C GLN A 380 -0.46 22.35 -52.65
N SER A 381 -1.51 22.32 -53.46
CA SER A 381 -2.74 21.57 -53.15
C SER A 381 -3.45 20.95 -54.36
N ILE A 382 -4.12 19.81 -54.11
CA ILE A 382 -5.22 19.18 -54.88
C ILE A 382 -4.88 18.60 -56.28
N VAL A 383 -5.27 17.32 -56.52
CA VAL A 383 -6.18 16.84 -57.60
C VAL A 383 -6.34 15.29 -57.53
N THR A 384 -7.55 14.85 -57.85
CA THR A 384 -8.30 13.61 -57.52
C THR A 384 -8.01 12.28 -58.25
N LYS A 385 -8.42 11.18 -57.58
CA LYS A 385 -9.16 9.96 -58.06
C LYS A 385 -8.53 8.93 -59.03
N SER A 386 -8.64 7.65 -58.63
CA SER A 386 -9.48 6.62 -59.31
C SER A 386 -9.85 5.47 -58.35
N GLU A 387 -11.05 4.88 -58.49
CA GLU A 387 -11.52 3.65 -57.81
C GLU A 387 -11.08 2.38 -58.62
N GLU A 388 -11.08 1.15 -58.09
CA GLU A 388 -12.20 0.17 -57.94
C GLU A 388 -11.71 -1.00 -57.02
N THR A 389 -12.41 -1.42 -55.95
CA THR A 389 -13.49 -2.47 -55.84
C THR A 389 -13.11 -3.86 -56.39
N SER A 390 -13.47 -5.00 -55.77
CA SER A 390 -14.22 -5.35 -54.53
C SER A 390 -13.81 -6.80 -54.11
N GLU A 391 -14.49 -7.69 -53.37
CA GLU A 391 -15.84 -7.80 -52.79
C GLU A 391 -15.87 -8.97 -51.76
N ASP A 392 -16.49 -8.83 -50.56
CA ASP A 392 -16.96 -9.96 -49.73
C ASP A 392 -17.94 -9.49 -48.61
N GLU A 393 -19.24 -9.38 -48.92
CA GLU A 393 -20.29 -8.93 -47.99
C GLU A 393 -21.35 -10.01 -47.72
N SER A 394 -21.68 -10.27 -46.45
CA SER A 394 -22.94 -10.97 -46.07
C SER A 394 -23.37 -10.83 -44.59
N ASN A 395 -22.49 -10.48 -43.65
CA ASN A 395 -22.83 -10.33 -42.22
C ASN A 395 -23.03 -8.86 -41.76
N ALA A 396 -22.95 -7.89 -42.66
CA ALA A 396 -22.95 -6.47 -42.32
C ALA A 396 -24.35 -5.86 -42.12
N GLU A 397 -25.36 -6.25 -42.91
CA GLU A 397 -26.68 -5.60 -42.89
C GLU A 397 -27.42 -5.79 -41.56
N PHE A 398 -27.55 -7.04 -41.09
CA PHE A 398 -28.26 -7.36 -39.83
C PHE A 398 -27.66 -6.63 -38.62
N THR A 399 -26.32 -6.55 -38.58
CA THR A 399 -25.60 -5.83 -37.53
C THR A 399 -25.84 -4.32 -37.60
N ASN A 400 -25.90 -3.74 -38.80
CA ASN A 400 -26.16 -2.31 -39.01
C ASN A 400 -27.62 -1.92 -38.70
N GLU A 401 -28.58 -2.79 -38.94
CA GLU A 401 -29.99 -2.54 -38.60
C GLU A 401 -30.16 -2.40 -37.08
N ILE A 402 -29.62 -3.34 -36.31
CA ILE A 402 -29.58 -3.30 -34.84
C ILE A 402 -28.84 -2.06 -34.32
N ILE A 403 -27.68 -1.72 -34.89
CA ILE A 403 -26.92 -0.52 -34.50
C ILE A 403 -27.72 0.77 -34.76
N ASN A 404 -28.51 0.82 -35.84
CA ASN A 404 -29.35 1.97 -36.15
C ASN A 404 -30.60 2.06 -35.25
N GLU A 405 -31.20 0.93 -34.85
CA GLU A 405 -32.26 0.93 -33.82
C GLU A 405 -31.73 1.42 -32.46
N ILE A 406 -30.57 0.93 -32.02
CA ILE A 406 -29.90 1.41 -30.78
C ILE A 406 -29.62 2.92 -30.87
N ARG A 407 -29.12 3.40 -32.01
CA ARG A 407 -28.84 4.83 -32.24
C ARG A 407 -30.13 5.67 -32.27
N SER A 408 -31.22 5.13 -32.79
CA SER A 408 -32.56 5.73 -32.76
C SER A 408 -33.08 5.84 -31.32
N LEU A 409 -33.00 4.75 -30.53
CA LEU A 409 -33.39 4.71 -29.12
C LEU A 409 -32.60 5.72 -28.27
N VAL A 410 -31.27 5.78 -28.42
CA VAL A 410 -30.41 6.75 -27.71
C VAL A 410 -30.74 8.20 -28.10
N THR A 411 -31.09 8.45 -29.36
CA THR A 411 -31.55 9.77 -29.84
C THR A 411 -32.91 10.14 -29.26
N GLY A 412 -33.85 9.17 -29.20
CA GLY A 412 -35.15 9.30 -28.54
C GLY A 412 -35.02 9.65 -27.06
N ILE A 413 -34.21 8.90 -26.31
CA ILE A 413 -33.91 9.15 -24.88
C ILE A 413 -33.32 10.55 -24.67
N SER A 414 -32.41 10.98 -25.56
CA SER A 414 -31.81 12.32 -25.50
C SER A 414 -32.84 13.45 -25.69
N SER A 415 -33.89 13.24 -26.49
CA SER A 415 -34.94 14.24 -26.75
C SER A 415 -35.84 14.54 -25.53
N VAL A 416 -35.91 13.62 -24.54
CA VAL A 416 -36.85 13.71 -23.40
C VAL A 416 -36.30 14.55 -22.24
N LYS A 417 -35.03 14.98 -22.26
CA LYS A 417 -34.36 15.80 -21.21
C LYS A 417 -34.87 17.26 -21.06
N ARG A 418 -36.16 17.53 -21.37
CA ARG A 418 -36.86 18.81 -21.12
C ARG A 418 -38.23 18.66 -20.44
N ARG A 419 -38.35 17.82 -19.41
CA ARG A 419 -39.38 17.92 -18.35
C ARG A 419 -38.84 17.38 -17.02
N LYS A 420 -39.29 17.96 -15.89
CA LYS A 420 -38.91 17.55 -14.52
C LYS A 420 -39.92 16.56 -13.91
N THR A 421 -39.43 15.82 -12.91
CA THR A 421 -40.16 15.08 -11.84
C THR A 421 -40.75 13.69 -12.15
N LYS A 422 -40.69 12.79 -11.14
CA LYS A 422 -41.14 11.37 -11.06
C LYS A 422 -40.21 10.35 -11.74
N SER A 423 -40.06 9.10 -11.26
CA SER A 423 -40.38 8.49 -9.94
C SER A 423 -39.25 7.50 -9.58
N LYS A 424 -39.14 7.03 -8.33
CA LYS A 424 -38.13 6.03 -7.95
C LYS A 424 -38.34 4.71 -8.71
N GLU A 425 -39.60 4.30 -8.84
CA GLU A 425 -40.03 3.12 -9.61
C GLU A 425 -39.53 3.19 -11.07
N ALA A 426 -39.50 4.38 -11.68
CA ALA A 426 -39.07 4.54 -13.07
C ALA A 426 -37.56 4.29 -13.26
N GLN A 427 -36.74 4.41 -12.21
CA GLN A 427 -35.34 3.99 -12.26
C GLN A 427 -35.22 2.46 -12.09
N GLU A 428 -36.03 1.88 -11.20
CA GLU A 428 -36.07 0.42 -10.99
C GLU A 428 -36.60 -0.33 -12.24
N THR A 429 -37.61 0.18 -12.95
CA THR A 429 -38.07 -0.39 -14.23
C THR A 429 -37.00 -0.31 -15.33
N ILE A 430 -36.24 0.80 -15.39
CA ILE A 430 -35.13 0.93 -16.35
C ILE A 430 -33.99 -0.05 -16.00
N LEU A 431 -33.69 -0.23 -14.72
CA LEU A 431 -32.66 -1.18 -14.27
C LEU A 431 -33.05 -2.63 -14.62
N GLN A 432 -34.29 -3.02 -14.31
CA GLN A 432 -34.83 -4.35 -14.62
C GLN A 432 -34.85 -4.64 -16.12
N GLU A 433 -35.16 -3.64 -16.96
CA GLU A 433 -35.12 -3.81 -18.42
C GLU A 433 -33.69 -3.91 -18.97
N ILE A 434 -32.72 -3.22 -18.37
CA ILE A 434 -31.29 -3.39 -18.68
C ILE A 434 -30.81 -4.80 -18.27
N GLU A 435 -31.20 -5.29 -17.08
CA GLU A 435 -30.90 -6.65 -16.63
C GLU A 435 -31.55 -7.71 -17.53
N ARG A 436 -32.80 -7.49 -17.96
CA ARG A 436 -33.52 -8.37 -18.91
C ARG A 436 -32.81 -8.44 -20.27
N LEU A 437 -32.42 -7.30 -20.83
CA LEU A 437 -31.71 -7.23 -22.11
C LEU A 437 -30.29 -7.80 -22.02
N ALA A 438 -29.60 -7.62 -20.88
CA ALA A 438 -28.32 -8.26 -20.63
C ALA A 438 -28.44 -9.80 -20.55
N ALA A 439 -29.50 -10.31 -19.90
CA ALA A 439 -29.78 -11.75 -19.84
C ALA A 439 -30.14 -12.33 -21.22
N GLU A 440 -30.90 -11.60 -22.05
CA GLU A 440 -31.20 -12.02 -23.43
C GLU A 440 -29.93 -12.04 -24.30
N ALA A 441 -29.08 -11.00 -24.22
CA ALA A 441 -27.79 -10.97 -24.92
C ALA A 441 -26.86 -12.12 -24.48
N TYR A 442 -26.81 -12.42 -23.18
CA TYR A 442 -26.02 -13.53 -22.63
C TYR A 442 -26.56 -14.90 -23.09
N SER A 443 -27.89 -15.04 -23.19
CA SER A 443 -28.54 -16.25 -23.73
C SER A 443 -28.21 -16.47 -25.20
N ILE A 444 -28.28 -15.40 -26.03
CA ILE A 444 -27.92 -15.43 -27.45
C ILE A 444 -26.44 -15.81 -27.64
N PHE A 445 -25.54 -15.21 -26.84
CA PHE A 445 -24.12 -15.56 -26.83
C PHE A 445 -23.91 -17.04 -26.51
N ARG A 446 -24.63 -17.57 -25.50
CA ARG A 446 -24.55 -18.98 -25.11
C ARG A 446 -25.06 -19.95 -26.18
N THR A 447 -26.06 -19.56 -26.97
CA THR A 447 -26.54 -20.36 -28.13
C THR A 447 -25.63 -20.28 -29.36
N SER A 448 -24.68 -19.35 -29.39
CA SER A 448 -23.74 -19.15 -30.52
C SER A 448 -22.47 -20.02 -30.41
N VAL A 449 -22.29 -20.75 -29.31
CA VAL A 449 -21.14 -21.65 -29.08
C VAL A 449 -21.51 -23.09 -29.44
N PRO A 450 -20.71 -23.82 -30.24
CA PRO A 450 -20.97 -25.23 -30.55
C PRO A 450 -21.09 -26.08 -29.27
N THR A 451 -22.26 -26.65 -29.06
CA THR A 451 -22.54 -27.47 -27.88
C THR A 451 -21.93 -28.86 -28.05
N PHE A 452 -20.90 -29.18 -27.27
CA PHE A 452 -20.46 -30.57 -27.12
C PHE A 452 -21.51 -31.37 -26.36
N SER A 453 -22.24 -32.24 -27.07
CA SER A 453 -23.13 -33.22 -26.48
C SER A 453 -22.34 -34.33 -25.77
N PRO A 454 -22.75 -34.80 -24.59
CA PRO A 454 -22.05 -35.85 -23.86
C PRO A 454 -22.34 -37.22 -24.47
N GLU A 455 -21.54 -37.65 -25.45
CA GLU A 455 -21.60 -39.03 -25.93
C GLU A 455 -21.09 -40.01 -24.85
N THR A 456 -21.87 -41.07 -24.65
CA THR A 456 -21.66 -42.01 -23.54
C THR A 456 -20.66 -43.09 -23.96
N ILE A 457 -19.38 -42.93 -23.61
CA ILE A 457 -18.41 -44.02 -23.71
C ILE A 457 -18.69 -45.02 -22.60
N VAL A 458 -19.46 -46.06 -22.94
CA VAL A 458 -19.57 -47.28 -22.15
C VAL A 458 -18.48 -48.23 -22.62
N GLU A 459 -17.36 -48.31 -21.91
CA GLU A 459 -16.47 -49.47 -21.97
C GLU A 459 -16.69 -50.32 -20.71
N SER A 460 -17.07 -51.58 -20.93
CA SER A 460 -17.49 -52.50 -19.89
C SER A 460 -16.38 -53.51 -19.55
N ASP A 461 -15.97 -53.48 -18.29
CA ASP A 461 -15.68 -54.65 -17.45
C ASP A 461 -14.59 -55.68 -17.84
N VAL A 462 -13.57 -55.69 -16.97
CA VAL A 462 -13.01 -56.87 -16.26
C VAL A 462 -11.71 -57.54 -16.77
N ALA A 463 -10.72 -57.51 -15.87
CA ALA A 463 -9.51 -58.35 -15.75
C ALA A 463 -8.42 -58.20 -16.84
N LEU A 464 -7.11 -58.24 -16.52
CA LEU A 464 -6.40 -58.93 -15.43
C LEU A 464 -5.28 -58.08 -14.78
N GLU A 465 -4.75 -58.57 -13.65
CA GLU A 465 -3.63 -57.98 -12.91
C GLU A 465 -2.31 -57.99 -13.68
N ALA A 466 -1.67 -56.82 -13.82
CA ALA A 466 -0.23 -56.66 -14.05
C ALA A 466 0.19 -55.23 -13.69
N GLU A 467 1.29 -55.06 -12.94
CA GLU A 467 1.84 -53.73 -12.62
C GLU A 467 2.44 -53.09 -13.89
N SER A 468 1.71 -52.13 -14.48
CA SER A 468 2.29 -51.22 -15.48
C SER A 468 3.02 -50.07 -14.80
N PRO A 469 4.25 -49.71 -15.18
CA PRO A 469 4.90 -48.51 -14.65
C PRO A 469 4.06 -47.27 -15.00
N GLU A 470 3.75 -46.45 -14.01
CA GLU A 470 2.94 -45.24 -14.21
C GLU A 470 3.56 -44.34 -15.29
N LEU A 471 2.73 -43.94 -16.27
CA LEU A 471 3.16 -42.96 -17.27
C LEU A 471 3.48 -41.64 -16.55
N PRO A 472 4.62 -40.98 -16.87
CA PRO A 472 5.03 -39.77 -16.16
C PRO A 472 3.94 -38.69 -16.26
N PRO A 473 3.60 -38.02 -15.14
CA PRO A 473 2.41 -37.18 -15.07
C PRO A 473 2.47 -36.04 -16.10
N LYS A 474 1.38 -35.90 -16.88
CA LYS A 474 1.30 -35.02 -18.05
C LYS A 474 1.49 -33.55 -17.65
N VAL A 475 2.68 -33.02 -17.86
CA VAL A 475 3.00 -31.60 -17.69
C VAL A 475 2.07 -30.76 -18.57
N THR A 476 1.35 -29.84 -17.94
CA THR A 476 0.41 -28.92 -18.59
C THR A 476 0.80 -27.49 -18.23
N SER A 477 1.11 -26.67 -19.24
CA SER A 477 1.58 -25.29 -19.07
C SER A 477 0.68 -24.49 -18.13
N GLY A 478 1.29 -23.67 -17.27
CA GLY A 478 0.58 -22.96 -16.20
C GLY A 478 0.21 -23.80 -14.97
N THR A 479 0.46 -25.11 -14.97
CA THR A 479 -0.02 -26.04 -13.93
C THR A 479 0.96 -27.13 -13.52
N GLY A 480 2.12 -27.22 -14.18
CA GLY A 480 3.08 -28.31 -13.96
C GLY A 480 2.45 -29.68 -14.17
N THR A 481 2.76 -30.61 -13.28
CA THR A 481 2.21 -31.98 -13.23
C THR A 481 0.88 -32.07 -12.47
N GLY A 482 0.60 -31.12 -11.60
CA GLY A 482 -0.40 -31.14 -10.53
C GLY A 482 0.12 -31.63 -9.18
N TYR A 483 1.35 -32.13 -9.07
CA TYR A 483 1.98 -32.54 -7.81
C TYR A 483 2.84 -31.43 -7.19
N GLU A 484 2.74 -30.20 -7.72
CA GLU A 484 3.54 -29.06 -7.29
C GLU A 484 3.26 -28.68 -5.83
N ILE A 485 4.35 -28.32 -5.14
CA ILE A 485 4.38 -27.77 -3.79
C ILE A 485 5.32 -26.56 -3.88
N VAL A 486 4.76 -25.38 -3.65
CA VAL A 486 5.45 -24.10 -3.76
C VAL A 486 6.05 -23.72 -2.42
N CYS A 487 7.32 -23.31 -2.43
CA CYS A 487 7.92 -22.52 -1.37
C CYS A 487 7.93 -21.05 -1.82
N GLN A 488 7.40 -20.13 -1.02
CA GLN A 488 7.73 -18.71 -1.19
C GLN A 488 9.16 -18.53 -0.66
N GLY A 489 10.10 -18.18 -1.54
CA GLY A 489 11.53 -18.13 -1.25
C GLY A 489 12.02 -16.84 -0.59
N PHE A 490 11.14 -16.06 0.02
CA PHE A 490 11.44 -14.75 0.61
C PHE A 490 10.34 -14.30 1.57
N ASN A 491 10.68 -13.36 2.43
CA ASN A 491 9.76 -12.61 3.28
C ASN A 491 9.88 -11.10 2.98
N TRP A 492 9.15 -10.24 3.69
CA TRP A 492 9.19 -8.80 3.42
C TRP A 492 10.55 -8.15 3.77
N GLU A 493 11.29 -8.74 4.72
CA GLU A 493 12.59 -8.24 5.19
C GLU A 493 13.77 -8.71 4.32
N SER A 494 13.60 -9.74 3.49
CA SER A 494 14.67 -10.37 2.68
C SER A 494 15.51 -9.38 1.85
N HIS A 495 14.94 -8.25 1.45
CA HIS A 495 15.66 -7.21 0.69
C HIS A 495 16.79 -6.53 1.51
N LYS A 496 16.77 -6.65 2.84
CA LYS A 496 17.70 -5.95 3.77
C LYS A 496 19.05 -6.65 3.87
N SER A 497 19.13 -7.91 3.46
CA SER A 497 20.39 -8.66 3.26
C SER A 497 21.29 -7.98 2.23
N GLY A 498 20.72 -7.46 1.13
CA GLY A 498 21.49 -7.03 -0.04
C GLY A 498 22.08 -8.18 -0.87
N ARG A 499 21.94 -9.44 -0.41
CA ARG A 499 22.58 -10.66 -0.95
C ARG A 499 21.68 -11.89 -0.92
N TRP A 500 20.36 -11.69 -0.79
CA TRP A 500 19.37 -12.73 -0.56
C TRP A 500 19.45 -13.94 -1.49
N TYR A 501 19.76 -13.74 -2.78
CA TYR A 501 19.94 -14.84 -3.74
C TYR A 501 21.01 -15.85 -3.29
N MET A 502 22.08 -15.39 -2.63
CA MET A 502 23.14 -16.25 -2.14
C MET A 502 22.76 -16.98 -0.85
N GLU A 503 22.06 -16.31 0.07
CA GLU A 503 21.51 -16.93 1.30
C GLU A 503 20.48 -18.01 0.95
N LEU A 504 19.57 -17.71 0.02
CA LEU A 504 18.56 -18.64 -0.47
C LEU A 504 19.17 -19.80 -1.27
N LYS A 505 20.26 -19.56 -2.00
CA LYS A 505 21.02 -20.61 -2.70
C LYS A 505 21.57 -21.66 -1.74
N GLU A 506 22.04 -21.27 -0.55
CA GLU A 506 22.50 -22.22 0.48
C GLU A 506 21.36 -23.12 0.99
N LYS A 507 20.10 -22.65 0.91
CA LYS A 507 18.90 -23.41 1.29
C LYS A 507 18.38 -24.37 0.22
N ALA A 508 18.91 -24.35 -1.01
CA ALA A 508 18.34 -25.13 -2.12
C ALA A 508 18.28 -26.65 -1.85
N ALA A 509 19.35 -27.24 -1.33
CA ALA A 509 19.38 -28.68 -1.01
C ALA A 509 18.47 -29.05 0.18
N GLU A 510 18.36 -28.15 1.17
CA GLU A 510 17.47 -28.31 2.33
C GLU A 510 15.99 -28.31 1.87
N LEU A 511 15.58 -27.30 1.09
CA LEU A 511 14.23 -27.21 0.53
C LEU A 511 13.87 -28.40 -0.38
N ALA A 512 14.80 -28.89 -1.20
CA ALA A 512 14.58 -30.08 -2.02
C ALA A 512 14.41 -31.36 -1.17
N SER A 513 15.15 -31.50 -0.07
CA SER A 513 15.02 -32.64 0.85
C SER A 513 13.67 -32.66 1.59
N LEU A 514 13.14 -31.49 1.97
CA LEU A 514 11.78 -31.32 2.52
C LEU A 514 10.67 -31.70 1.52
N GLY A 515 10.98 -31.78 0.23
CA GLY A 515 10.04 -32.21 -0.82
C GLY A 515 9.38 -31.08 -1.60
N PHE A 516 9.83 -29.83 -1.46
CA PHE A 516 9.41 -28.74 -2.35
C PHE A 516 9.80 -29.03 -3.80
N THR A 517 8.94 -28.64 -4.74
CA THR A 517 9.14 -28.86 -6.18
C THR A 517 9.15 -27.56 -6.97
N VAL A 518 8.64 -26.47 -6.39
CA VAL A 518 8.64 -25.13 -6.96
C VAL A 518 9.10 -24.12 -5.91
N ILE A 519 9.90 -23.13 -6.30
CA ILE A 519 10.20 -21.96 -5.47
C ILE A 519 9.82 -20.67 -6.21
N TRP A 520 9.19 -19.75 -5.50
CA TRP A 520 8.85 -18.40 -5.95
C TRP A 520 9.90 -17.42 -5.43
N LEU A 521 10.64 -16.78 -6.34
CA LEU A 521 11.62 -15.74 -6.03
C LEU A 521 10.98 -14.35 -6.05
N PRO A 522 11.48 -13.38 -5.27
CA PRO A 522 10.94 -12.02 -5.24
C PRO A 522 11.14 -11.27 -6.59
N PRO A 523 10.52 -10.09 -6.78
CA PRO A 523 10.64 -9.34 -8.02
C PRO A 523 12.11 -9.00 -8.34
N PRO A 524 12.67 -9.46 -9.47
CA PRO A 524 14.11 -9.41 -9.71
C PRO A 524 14.61 -8.06 -10.23
N THR A 525 13.76 -7.04 -10.29
CA THR A 525 13.93 -5.84 -11.12
C THR A 525 14.39 -4.62 -10.32
N ASP A 526 15.14 -3.71 -10.95
CA ASP A 526 15.38 -2.35 -10.40
C ASP A 526 14.06 -1.64 -10.07
N SER A 527 13.92 -1.17 -8.82
CA SER A 527 12.66 -0.69 -8.25
C SER A 527 12.86 0.56 -7.39
N VAL A 528 11.81 1.37 -7.27
CA VAL A 528 11.75 2.51 -6.32
C VAL A 528 11.61 1.99 -4.88
N SER A 529 10.72 1.01 -4.66
CA SER A 529 10.60 0.31 -3.39
C SER A 529 11.68 -0.78 -3.31
N PRO A 530 12.39 -0.91 -2.18
CA PRO A 530 13.49 -1.87 -2.09
C PRO A 530 13.02 -3.34 -2.15
N GLU A 531 11.74 -3.60 -1.95
CA GLU A 531 11.09 -4.92 -2.04
C GLU A 531 10.72 -5.32 -3.48
N GLY A 532 11.00 -4.48 -4.48
CA GLY A 532 10.83 -4.80 -5.91
C GLY A 532 9.47 -4.42 -6.53
N TYR A 533 8.44 -4.16 -5.72
CA TYR A 533 7.06 -3.89 -6.15
C TYR A 533 6.79 -2.48 -6.74
N MET A 534 7.82 -1.73 -7.12
CA MET A 534 7.70 -0.46 -7.86
C MET A 534 8.74 -0.38 -8.99
N PRO A 535 8.72 -1.34 -9.94
CA PRO A 535 9.80 -1.55 -10.91
C PRO A 535 9.97 -0.37 -11.87
N ARG A 536 11.20 -0.13 -12.33
CA ARG A 536 11.56 0.97 -13.26
C ARG A 536 12.09 0.46 -14.59
N ASP A 537 13.26 -0.17 -14.60
CA ASP A 537 13.87 -0.73 -15.82
C ASP A 537 13.79 -2.24 -15.77
N LEU A 538 12.83 -2.81 -16.52
CA LEU A 538 12.55 -4.25 -16.49
C LEU A 538 13.75 -5.11 -16.91
N TYR A 539 14.70 -4.56 -17.69
CA TYR A 539 15.90 -5.27 -18.11
C TYR A 539 17.10 -5.09 -17.16
N ASN A 540 16.99 -4.22 -16.15
CA ASN A 540 17.96 -4.12 -15.08
C ASN A 540 17.55 -5.03 -13.91
N LEU A 541 18.33 -6.10 -13.68
CA LEU A 541 18.06 -7.08 -12.63
C LEU A 541 19.02 -6.99 -11.42
N ASP A 542 19.80 -5.91 -11.33
CA ASP A 542 20.63 -5.62 -10.15
C ASP A 542 19.76 -5.01 -9.03
N SER A 543 19.03 -5.91 -8.37
CA SER A 543 18.01 -5.64 -7.35
C SER A 543 18.59 -5.52 -5.93
N ARG A 544 17.73 -5.29 -4.93
CA ARG A 544 18.11 -5.40 -3.50
C ARG A 544 18.32 -6.83 -3.01
N TYR A 545 17.92 -7.84 -3.79
CA TYR A 545 18.10 -9.25 -3.46
C TYR A 545 19.44 -9.82 -3.95
N GLY A 546 20.17 -9.08 -4.80
CA GLY A 546 21.45 -9.46 -5.38
C GLY A 546 21.53 -9.07 -6.86
N THR A 547 22.68 -9.36 -7.49
CA THR A 547 22.94 -9.04 -8.90
C THR A 547 22.29 -10.02 -9.88
N ILE A 548 22.26 -9.67 -11.17
CA ILE A 548 21.84 -10.59 -12.25
C ILE A 548 22.64 -11.90 -12.29
N ASP A 549 23.93 -11.88 -11.94
CA ASP A 549 24.77 -13.09 -11.89
C ASP A 549 24.47 -13.96 -10.65
N GLU A 550 24.26 -13.33 -9.48
CA GLU A 550 23.80 -14.05 -8.27
C GLU A 550 22.42 -14.66 -8.51
N LEU A 551 21.52 -13.97 -9.21
CA LEU A 551 20.21 -14.47 -9.65
C LEU A 551 20.35 -15.70 -10.57
N LYS A 552 21.15 -15.62 -11.63
CA LYS A 552 21.41 -16.75 -12.55
C LYS A 552 22.00 -17.96 -11.82
N ASP A 553 22.86 -17.75 -10.81
CA ASP A 553 23.49 -18.82 -10.04
C ASP A 553 22.54 -19.49 -9.02
N VAL A 554 21.62 -18.73 -8.38
CA VAL A 554 20.59 -19.32 -7.51
C VAL A 554 19.57 -20.12 -8.32
N VAL A 555 19.05 -19.60 -9.44
CA VAL A 555 18.13 -20.33 -10.34
C VAL A 555 18.74 -21.64 -10.81
N LYS A 556 19.97 -21.56 -11.35
CA LYS A 556 20.77 -22.71 -11.77
C LYS A 556 21.07 -23.70 -10.63
N THR A 557 21.04 -23.28 -9.38
CA THR A 557 21.27 -24.16 -8.23
C THR A 557 19.98 -24.85 -7.77
N PHE A 558 18.83 -24.19 -7.82
CA PHE A 558 17.53 -24.86 -7.63
C PHE A 558 17.26 -25.91 -8.73
N HIS A 559 17.60 -25.63 -9.99
CA HIS A 559 17.50 -26.61 -11.08
C HIS A 559 18.33 -27.89 -10.83
N LYS A 560 19.54 -27.79 -10.25
CA LYS A 560 20.39 -28.95 -9.93
C LYS A 560 19.76 -29.90 -8.90
N VAL A 561 18.90 -29.38 -8.02
CA VAL A 561 18.20 -30.16 -6.99
C VAL A 561 16.76 -30.51 -7.39
N GLY A 562 16.38 -30.26 -8.64
CA GLY A 562 15.07 -30.61 -9.21
C GLY A 562 13.94 -29.62 -8.90
N ILE A 563 14.22 -28.49 -8.25
CA ILE A 563 13.22 -27.45 -7.97
C ILE A 563 13.06 -26.54 -9.19
N LYS A 564 11.80 -26.25 -9.53
CA LYS A 564 11.38 -25.30 -10.56
C LYS A 564 11.29 -23.89 -10.00
N VAL A 565 11.64 -22.88 -10.80
CA VAL A 565 11.75 -21.50 -10.30
C VAL A 565 10.75 -20.57 -10.96
N LEU A 566 9.93 -19.90 -10.15
CA LEU A 566 9.04 -18.83 -10.58
C LEU A 566 9.67 -17.46 -10.32
N GLY A 567 9.59 -16.57 -11.30
CA GLY A 567 9.86 -15.15 -11.11
C GLY A 567 8.59 -14.43 -10.70
N ASP A 568 8.70 -13.45 -9.81
CA ASP A 568 7.63 -12.49 -9.55
C ASP A 568 7.61 -11.42 -10.65
N ALA A 569 6.48 -11.30 -11.34
CA ALA A 569 6.29 -10.39 -12.45
C ALA A 569 5.29 -9.30 -12.07
N VAL A 570 5.83 -8.13 -11.71
CA VAL A 570 5.07 -6.90 -11.42
C VAL A 570 4.72 -6.22 -12.74
N LEU A 571 3.49 -6.44 -13.21
CA LEU A 571 3.05 -6.06 -14.56
C LEU A 571 2.09 -4.86 -14.59
N ASN A 572 1.21 -4.72 -13.58
CA ASN A 572 0.13 -3.72 -13.59
C ASN A 572 0.63 -2.27 -13.64
N HIS A 573 1.72 -1.98 -12.92
CA HIS A 573 2.22 -0.63 -12.71
C HIS A 573 3.74 -0.59 -12.79
N ARG A 574 4.28 0.54 -13.23
CA ARG A 574 5.73 0.72 -13.44
C ARG A 574 6.12 2.16 -13.18
N CYS A 575 7.20 2.39 -12.46
CA CYS A 575 7.73 3.71 -12.16
C CYS A 575 8.55 4.26 -13.34
N ALA A 576 8.17 5.45 -13.81
CA ALA A 576 8.89 6.18 -14.85
C ALA A 576 10.25 6.72 -14.35
N GLN A 577 11.27 6.70 -15.20
CA GLN A 577 12.61 7.21 -14.91
C GLN A 577 12.71 8.74 -15.04
N LYS A 578 11.76 9.40 -15.72
CA LYS A 578 11.77 10.85 -15.97
C LYS A 578 10.38 11.47 -15.86
N GLN A 579 10.36 12.75 -15.49
CA GLN A 579 9.18 13.61 -15.59
C GLN A 579 9.03 14.15 -17.02
N ASN A 580 7.78 14.35 -17.45
CA ASN A 580 7.46 15.11 -18.66
C ASN A 580 7.46 16.63 -18.41
N GLN A 581 7.13 17.41 -19.45
CA GLN A 581 7.12 18.89 -19.41
C GLN A 581 6.17 19.48 -18.35
N ASN A 582 5.16 18.72 -17.90
CA ASN A 582 4.21 19.11 -16.85
C ASN A 582 4.63 18.63 -15.44
N GLY A 583 5.82 18.06 -15.29
CA GLY A 583 6.31 17.49 -14.03
C GLY A 583 5.76 16.11 -13.68
N ILE A 584 5.11 15.42 -14.63
CA ILE A 584 4.46 14.13 -14.38
C ILE A 584 5.40 12.97 -14.71
N TRP A 585 5.53 12.01 -13.79
CA TRP A 585 6.37 10.83 -13.93
C TRP A 585 5.74 9.80 -14.88
N ASN A 586 5.81 10.04 -16.19
CA ASN A 586 5.30 9.12 -17.22
C ASN A 586 6.22 8.94 -18.44
N ILE A 587 7.51 9.30 -18.34
CA ILE A 587 8.54 9.00 -19.35
C ILE A 587 9.44 7.86 -18.85
N PHE A 588 9.37 6.71 -19.51
CA PHE A 588 10.08 5.50 -19.14
C PHE A 588 11.45 5.40 -19.84
N GLY A 589 12.32 4.60 -19.26
CA GLY A 589 13.68 4.33 -19.75
C GLY A 589 13.98 2.84 -19.81
N GLY A 590 15.28 2.54 -19.94
CA GLY A 590 15.75 1.18 -20.21
C GLY A 590 15.46 0.76 -21.65
N ARG A 591 15.34 -0.55 -21.87
CA ARG A 591 14.94 -1.10 -23.18
C ARG A 591 13.48 -0.76 -23.54
N LEU A 592 12.61 -0.70 -22.53
CA LEU A 592 11.19 -0.38 -22.66
C LEU A 592 10.98 1.12 -22.41
N ASN A 593 11.46 1.94 -23.34
CA ASN A 593 11.48 3.40 -23.30
C ASN A 593 10.13 4.04 -23.69
N TRP A 594 9.05 3.55 -23.07
CA TRP A 594 7.68 4.02 -23.27
C TRP A 594 7.49 5.50 -22.88
N ASP A 595 6.37 6.06 -23.31
CA ASP A 595 5.86 7.36 -22.88
C ASP A 595 4.44 7.23 -22.30
N ASP A 596 3.77 8.37 -22.10
CA ASP A 596 2.42 8.46 -21.56
C ASP A 596 1.34 7.68 -22.32
N ARG A 597 1.58 7.24 -23.57
CA ARG A 597 0.68 6.34 -24.30
C ARG A 597 0.62 4.93 -23.71
N ALA A 598 1.63 4.53 -22.93
CA ALA A 598 1.64 3.27 -22.19
C ALA A 598 0.97 3.37 -20.81
N VAL A 599 0.47 4.55 -20.42
CA VAL A 599 -0.19 4.80 -19.14
C VAL A 599 -1.69 5.00 -19.36
N VAL A 600 -2.51 4.44 -18.47
CA VAL A 600 -3.97 4.54 -18.55
C VAL A 600 -4.47 5.98 -18.41
N ALA A 601 -5.45 6.37 -19.22
CA ALA A 601 -5.91 7.76 -19.31
C ALA A 601 -6.89 8.20 -18.21
N ASP A 602 -7.28 7.31 -17.30
CA ASP A 602 -8.10 7.59 -16.13
C ASP A 602 -7.35 7.52 -14.78
N ASP A 603 -6.01 7.47 -14.80
CA ASP A 603 -5.20 7.82 -13.65
C ASP A 603 -4.86 9.33 -13.66
N PRO A 604 -5.48 10.15 -12.78
CA PRO A 604 -5.29 11.60 -12.78
C PRO A 604 -3.91 12.04 -12.27
N HIS A 605 -3.16 11.16 -11.59
CA HIS A 605 -1.84 11.49 -11.04
C HIS A 605 -0.75 11.38 -12.11
N PHE A 606 -0.86 10.37 -12.98
CA PHE A 606 0.16 10.05 -13.99
C PHE A 606 -0.25 10.46 -15.42
N GLN A 607 -1.47 10.98 -15.61
CA GLN A 607 -1.92 11.69 -16.83
C GLN A 607 -1.61 10.94 -18.12
N GLY A 608 -2.04 9.67 -18.19
CA GLY A 608 -1.84 8.82 -19.35
C GLY A 608 -2.60 9.27 -20.60
N ARG A 609 -2.14 8.79 -21.75
CA ARG A 609 -2.76 8.96 -23.07
C ARG A 609 -3.09 7.62 -23.76
N GLY A 610 -3.00 6.51 -23.02
CA GLY A 610 -3.53 5.21 -23.46
C GLY A 610 -5.07 5.18 -23.40
N ASN A 611 -5.61 3.97 -23.39
CA ASN A 611 -7.01 3.72 -23.07
C ASN A 611 -7.25 3.80 -21.55
N LYS A 612 -8.48 3.53 -21.13
CA LYS A 612 -8.85 3.42 -19.71
C LYS A 612 -8.30 2.16 -19.07
N SER A 613 -8.18 2.15 -17.74
CA SER A 613 -7.81 0.93 -17.01
C SER A 613 -8.80 -0.21 -17.28
N SER A 614 -8.29 -1.43 -17.20
CA SER A 614 -9.07 -2.66 -17.38
C SER A 614 -9.28 -3.43 -16.06
N GLY A 615 -9.05 -2.73 -14.95
CA GLY A 615 -9.05 -3.20 -13.57
C GLY A 615 -8.67 -2.06 -12.62
N ASP A 616 -8.31 -2.41 -11.38
CA ASP A 616 -7.99 -1.45 -10.31
C ASP A 616 -6.67 -0.68 -10.52
N ASN A 617 -6.65 0.62 -10.22
CA ASN A 617 -5.44 1.45 -10.32
C ASN A 617 -4.63 1.45 -9.00
N PHE A 618 -3.35 1.09 -9.06
CA PHE A 618 -2.38 1.23 -7.98
C PHE A 618 -1.87 2.68 -7.91
N HIS A 619 -2.32 3.46 -6.92
CA HIS A 619 -2.15 4.92 -6.92
C HIS A 619 -0.72 5.44 -6.71
N ALA A 620 0.26 4.61 -6.37
CA ALA A 620 1.63 5.06 -6.09
C ALA A 620 2.59 5.01 -7.31
N ALA A 621 2.16 4.44 -8.45
CA ALA A 621 2.95 4.37 -9.68
C ALA A 621 2.05 4.42 -10.93
N PRO A 622 2.57 4.84 -12.11
CA PRO A 622 1.85 4.77 -13.38
C PRO A 622 1.27 3.37 -13.66
N ASN A 623 -0.06 3.30 -13.81
CA ASN A 623 -0.80 2.10 -14.19
C ASN A 623 -0.72 1.90 -15.71
N ILE A 624 -0.38 0.69 -16.14
CA ILE A 624 0.06 0.38 -17.51
C ILE A 624 -1.12 -0.05 -18.39
N ASP A 625 -1.20 0.54 -19.59
CA ASP A 625 -2.24 0.21 -20.56
C ASP A 625 -1.89 -1.05 -21.36
N HIS A 626 -2.21 -2.21 -20.77
CA HIS A 626 -2.11 -3.52 -21.43
C HIS A 626 -2.97 -3.67 -22.69
N SER A 627 -3.91 -2.76 -22.99
CA SER A 627 -4.65 -2.80 -24.27
C SER A 627 -3.80 -2.41 -25.48
N GLN A 628 -2.69 -1.68 -25.27
CA GLN A 628 -1.76 -1.33 -26.35
C GLN A 628 -0.97 -2.56 -26.84
N ASP A 629 -0.99 -2.79 -28.15
CA ASP A 629 -0.25 -3.92 -28.74
C ASP A 629 1.27 -3.82 -28.53
N PHE A 630 1.84 -2.60 -28.53
CA PHE A 630 3.27 -2.41 -28.26
C PHE A 630 3.63 -2.79 -26.82
N VAL A 631 2.84 -2.36 -25.83
CA VAL A 631 3.01 -2.74 -24.42
C VAL A 631 2.94 -4.26 -24.26
N ARG A 632 1.97 -4.94 -24.89
CA ARG A 632 1.91 -6.41 -24.83
C ARG A 632 3.07 -7.10 -25.53
N ASN A 633 3.52 -6.59 -26.68
CA ASN A 633 4.64 -7.18 -27.41
C ASN A 633 5.95 -7.06 -26.62
N ASP A 634 6.22 -5.88 -26.04
CA ASP A 634 7.41 -5.64 -25.23
C ASP A 634 7.40 -6.46 -23.93
N ILE A 635 6.25 -6.60 -23.26
CA ILE A 635 6.10 -7.46 -22.08
C ILE A 635 6.28 -8.94 -22.44
N LYS A 636 5.75 -9.41 -23.59
CA LYS A 636 6.00 -10.78 -24.08
C LYS A 636 7.49 -11.02 -24.33
N GLU A 637 8.19 -10.07 -24.96
CA GLU A 637 9.63 -10.20 -25.18
C GLU A 637 10.42 -10.22 -23.87
N TRP A 638 10.09 -9.34 -22.92
CA TRP A 638 10.72 -9.31 -21.60
C TRP A 638 10.54 -10.61 -20.82
N LEU A 639 9.32 -11.14 -20.77
CA LEU A 639 9.04 -12.41 -20.10
C LEU A 639 9.73 -13.59 -20.80
N CYS A 640 9.76 -13.64 -22.14
CA CYS A 640 10.53 -14.66 -22.87
C CYS A 640 12.03 -14.56 -22.56
N TRP A 641 12.60 -13.35 -22.60
CA TRP A 641 13.99 -13.07 -22.23
C TRP A 641 14.32 -13.52 -20.80
N LEU A 642 13.43 -13.27 -19.83
CA LEU A 642 13.58 -13.76 -18.46
C LEU A 642 13.63 -15.31 -18.38
N ARG A 643 12.89 -16.02 -19.23
CA ARG A 643 12.99 -17.50 -19.29
C ARG A 643 14.28 -17.97 -19.93
N GLU A 644 14.72 -17.32 -20.99
CA GLU A 644 15.88 -17.72 -21.81
C GLU A 644 17.22 -17.38 -21.14
N GLU A 645 17.36 -16.17 -20.59
CA GLU A 645 18.61 -15.68 -20.00
C GLU A 645 18.77 -16.03 -18.52
N ILE A 646 17.68 -16.00 -17.73
CA ILE A 646 17.72 -16.25 -16.28
C ILE A 646 17.39 -17.71 -15.96
N GLY A 647 16.58 -18.38 -16.81
CA GLY A 647 16.15 -19.75 -16.61
C GLY A 647 14.82 -19.91 -15.86
N TYR A 648 14.00 -18.85 -15.77
CA TYR A 648 12.70 -18.96 -15.09
C TYR A 648 11.77 -19.99 -15.75
N ASP A 649 11.27 -20.92 -14.93
CA ASP A 649 10.32 -21.93 -15.37
C ASP A 649 8.90 -21.38 -15.49
N GLY A 650 8.54 -20.36 -14.71
CA GLY A 650 7.20 -19.79 -14.68
C GLY A 650 7.07 -18.50 -13.86
N TRP A 651 5.84 -18.14 -13.52
CA TRP A 651 5.51 -16.80 -13.01
C TRP A 651 4.57 -16.80 -11.80
N ARG A 652 4.89 -16.05 -10.75
CA ARG A 652 3.86 -15.41 -9.91
C ARG A 652 3.57 -14.06 -10.54
N LEU A 653 2.29 -13.74 -10.73
CA LEU A 653 1.83 -12.51 -11.36
C LEU A 653 1.23 -11.61 -10.28
N ASP A 654 1.83 -10.44 -10.12
CA ASP A 654 1.45 -9.43 -9.13
C ASP A 654 0.12 -8.74 -9.48
N PHE A 655 -0.67 -8.41 -8.45
CA PHE A 655 -1.82 -7.49 -8.52
C PHE A 655 -2.72 -7.67 -9.78
N VAL A 656 -3.04 -8.92 -10.15
CA VAL A 656 -3.69 -9.23 -11.43
C VAL A 656 -5.18 -8.82 -11.53
N ARG A 657 -5.71 -8.19 -10.49
CA ARG A 657 -6.99 -7.46 -10.50
C ARG A 657 -6.87 -6.07 -11.17
N GLY A 658 -5.66 -5.55 -11.32
CA GLY A 658 -5.40 -4.24 -11.95
C GLY A 658 -5.62 -4.20 -13.47
N PHE A 659 -5.57 -5.36 -14.14
CA PHE A 659 -5.73 -5.47 -15.58
C PHE A 659 -6.47 -6.75 -16.00
N TRP A 660 -7.10 -6.72 -17.18
CA TRP A 660 -7.93 -7.83 -17.65
C TRP A 660 -7.13 -9.12 -17.89
N GLY A 661 -7.60 -10.22 -17.30
CA GLY A 661 -6.96 -11.54 -17.37
C GLY A 661 -6.75 -12.09 -18.79
N GLY A 662 -7.49 -11.60 -19.80
CA GLY A 662 -7.22 -11.96 -21.19
C GLY A 662 -5.83 -11.54 -21.69
N TYR A 663 -5.24 -10.47 -21.14
CA TYR A 663 -3.86 -10.10 -21.44
C TYR A 663 -2.85 -11.06 -20.78
N VAL A 664 -3.20 -11.66 -19.63
CA VAL A 664 -2.41 -12.75 -19.03
C VAL A 664 -2.38 -13.96 -19.96
N LYS A 665 -3.49 -14.29 -20.63
CA LYS A 665 -3.53 -15.35 -21.64
C LYS A 665 -2.52 -15.10 -22.78
N ASP A 666 -2.45 -13.88 -23.32
CA ASP A 666 -1.44 -13.49 -24.33
C ASP A 666 0.00 -13.73 -23.81
N TYR A 667 0.26 -13.42 -22.54
CA TYR A 667 1.56 -13.63 -21.91
C TYR A 667 1.87 -15.11 -21.69
N MET A 668 0.91 -15.93 -21.26
CA MET A 668 1.12 -17.37 -21.05
C MET A 668 1.26 -18.14 -22.36
N ASP A 669 0.48 -17.80 -23.40
CA ASP A 669 0.58 -18.44 -24.73
C ASP A 669 1.92 -18.16 -25.41
N ALA A 670 2.47 -16.96 -25.22
CA ALA A 670 3.81 -16.59 -25.71
C ALA A 670 4.92 -17.26 -24.89
N THR A 671 4.86 -17.13 -23.56
CA THR A 671 5.98 -17.53 -22.68
C THR A 671 5.98 -19.00 -22.31
N LYS A 672 4.84 -19.71 -22.43
CA LYS A 672 4.64 -21.16 -22.18
C LYS A 672 5.29 -21.64 -20.88
N PRO A 673 4.90 -21.08 -19.73
CA PRO A 673 5.52 -21.41 -18.44
C PRO A 673 5.15 -22.83 -18.00
N TYR A 674 6.02 -23.45 -17.21
CA TYR A 674 5.76 -24.72 -16.53
C TYR A 674 4.55 -24.57 -15.59
N PHE A 675 4.56 -23.53 -14.76
CA PHE A 675 3.54 -23.23 -13.75
C PHE A 675 3.31 -21.72 -13.69
N SER A 676 2.08 -21.25 -13.43
CA SER A 676 1.83 -19.84 -13.18
C SER A 676 0.66 -19.62 -12.22
N VAL A 677 0.79 -18.60 -11.37
CA VAL A 677 -0.21 -18.20 -10.37
C VAL A 677 -0.39 -16.69 -10.37
N GLY A 678 -1.63 -16.21 -10.45
CA GLY A 678 -1.99 -14.80 -10.28
C GLY A 678 -2.49 -14.48 -8.87
N GLU A 679 -2.12 -13.31 -8.36
CA GLU A 679 -2.68 -12.75 -7.13
C GLU A 679 -3.97 -11.96 -7.39
N TYR A 680 -5.08 -12.68 -7.53
CA TYR A 680 -6.40 -12.05 -7.50
C TYR A 680 -6.86 -11.94 -6.04
N TRP A 681 -6.33 -10.95 -5.32
CA TRP A 681 -6.75 -10.61 -3.97
C TRP A 681 -7.83 -9.53 -4.01
N ASP A 682 -9.00 -9.86 -3.49
CA ASP A 682 -10.13 -8.94 -3.36
C ASP A 682 -10.77 -9.06 -1.95
N SER A 683 -11.76 -8.22 -1.64
CA SER A 683 -12.47 -8.24 -0.37
C SER A 683 -13.53 -9.35 -0.33
N LEU A 684 -13.51 -10.15 0.75
CA LEU A 684 -14.57 -11.08 1.10
C LEU A 684 -15.90 -10.37 1.41
N SER A 685 -16.99 -11.11 1.41
CA SER A 685 -18.32 -10.60 1.78
C SER A 685 -18.49 -10.57 3.30
N TYR A 686 -18.98 -9.44 3.81
CA TYR A 686 -19.28 -9.22 5.23
C TYR A 686 -20.65 -8.55 5.41
N THR A 687 -21.46 -9.08 6.32
CA THR A 687 -22.74 -8.50 6.72
C THR A 687 -22.63 -7.99 8.16
N TYR A 688 -22.87 -6.69 8.38
CA TYR A 688 -22.72 -6.00 9.68
C TYR A 688 -21.34 -6.17 10.37
N GLY A 689 -20.28 -6.41 9.59
CA GLY A 689 -18.92 -6.63 10.09
C GLY A 689 -18.57 -8.11 10.33
N GLU A 690 -19.54 -9.00 10.23
CA GLU A 690 -19.35 -10.45 10.35
C GLU A 690 -19.15 -11.07 8.97
N MET A 691 -18.17 -11.96 8.82
CA MET A 691 -17.90 -12.62 7.53
C MET A 691 -19.06 -13.52 7.14
N ASP A 692 -19.60 -13.33 5.94
CA ASP A 692 -20.68 -14.17 5.43
C ASP A 692 -20.23 -15.62 5.28
N HIS A 693 -21.12 -16.58 5.53
CA HIS A 693 -20.81 -18.00 5.32
C HIS A 693 -20.64 -18.33 3.82
N ASN A 694 -21.47 -17.73 2.98
CA ASN A 694 -21.37 -17.91 1.53
C ASN A 694 -20.37 -16.87 0.97
N GLN A 695 -19.27 -17.37 0.40
CA GLN A 695 -18.25 -16.57 -0.31
C GLN A 695 -18.19 -16.93 -1.81
N ASP A 696 -19.23 -17.56 -2.37
CA ASP A 696 -19.36 -17.92 -3.79
C ASP A 696 -19.07 -16.72 -4.69
N ALA A 697 -19.61 -15.54 -4.36
CA ALA A 697 -19.34 -14.32 -5.11
C ALA A 697 -17.86 -13.93 -5.13
N HIS A 698 -17.06 -14.27 -4.11
CA HIS A 698 -15.62 -14.00 -4.08
C HIS A 698 -14.84 -15.05 -4.89
N ARG A 699 -15.09 -16.35 -4.66
CA ARG A 699 -14.45 -17.42 -5.47
C ARG A 699 -14.84 -17.36 -6.95
N GLN A 700 -16.05 -16.89 -7.28
CA GLN A 700 -16.47 -16.64 -8.66
C GLN A 700 -15.59 -15.59 -9.34
N ARG A 701 -15.29 -14.45 -8.71
CA ARG A 701 -14.42 -13.42 -9.32
C ARG A 701 -13.01 -13.94 -9.63
N ILE A 702 -12.47 -14.80 -8.76
CA ILE A 702 -11.18 -15.48 -9.00
C ILE A 702 -11.30 -16.49 -10.16
N VAL A 703 -12.37 -17.28 -10.20
CA VAL A 703 -12.63 -18.26 -11.29
C VAL A 703 -12.90 -17.57 -12.64
N ASP A 704 -13.56 -16.42 -12.65
CA ASP A 704 -13.79 -15.59 -13.83
C ASP A 704 -12.46 -15.04 -14.36
N TRP A 705 -11.57 -14.59 -13.47
CA TRP A 705 -10.21 -14.16 -13.85
C TRP A 705 -9.38 -15.33 -14.41
N ILE A 706 -9.40 -16.51 -13.76
CA ILE A 706 -8.74 -17.73 -14.27
C ILE A 706 -9.29 -18.08 -15.67
N SER A 707 -10.60 -17.95 -15.86
CA SER A 707 -11.27 -18.22 -17.14
C SER A 707 -10.91 -17.19 -18.22
N ALA A 708 -10.80 -15.91 -17.87
CA ALA A 708 -10.32 -14.85 -18.76
C ALA A 708 -8.86 -15.07 -19.18
N ALA A 709 -8.02 -15.54 -18.26
CA ALA A 709 -6.67 -16.04 -18.55
C ALA A 709 -6.66 -17.37 -19.36
N GLY A 710 -7.79 -17.81 -19.92
CA GLY A 710 -7.93 -19.04 -20.70
C GLY A 710 -7.66 -20.33 -19.91
N GLY A 711 -7.66 -20.27 -18.58
CA GLY A 711 -7.16 -21.33 -17.71
C GLY A 711 -5.67 -21.62 -17.90
N SER A 712 -4.87 -20.67 -18.40
CA SER A 712 -3.41 -20.82 -18.62
C SER A 712 -2.56 -20.39 -17.41
N ALA A 713 -3.18 -19.82 -16.38
CA ALA A 713 -2.61 -19.60 -15.06
C ALA A 713 -3.61 -20.09 -13.98
N GLY A 714 -3.11 -20.49 -12.82
CA GLY A 714 -3.92 -20.59 -11.60
C GLY A 714 -4.02 -19.24 -10.88
N ALA A 715 -4.68 -19.21 -9.73
CA ALA A 715 -4.70 -18.06 -8.84
C ALA A 715 -4.53 -18.50 -7.37
N PHE A 716 -4.04 -17.59 -6.52
CA PHE A 716 -4.00 -17.82 -5.08
C PHE A 716 -5.44 -17.94 -4.53
N ASP A 717 -5.70 -18.97 -3.72
CA ASP A 717 -7.03 -19.21 -3.12
C ASP A 717 -7.20 -18.34 -1.87
N VAL A 718 -7.28 -17.04 -2.09
CA VAL A 718 -7.55 -16.00 -1.09
C VAL A 718 -8.86 -16.27 -0.35
N THR A 719 -9.84 -16.90 -1.04
CA THR A 719 -11.10 -17.36 -0.43
C THR A 719 -10.83 -18.39 0.66
N THR A 720 -10.01 -19.42 0.39
CA THR A 720 -9.61 -20.38 1.42
C THR A 720 -8.75 -19.75 2.52
N LYS A 721 -7.75 -18.90 2.21
CA LYS A 721 -6.94 -18.19 3.23
C LYS A 721 -7.84 -17.50 4.26
N GLY A 722 -8.82 -16.71 3.81
CA GLY A 722 -9.69 -15.96 4.70
C GLY A 722 -10.73 -16.79 5.45
N ILE A 723 -11.38 -17.75 4.79
CA ILE A 723 -12.36 -18.62 5.47
C ILE A 723 -11.66 -19.50 6.52
N LEU A 724 -10.47 -20.02 6.19
CA LEU A 724 -9.65 -20.83 7.10
C LEU A 724 -9.13 -19.99 8.28
N HIS A 725 -8.72 -18.74 8.05
CA HIS A 725 -8.43 -17.79 9.14
C HIS A 725 -9.64 -17.63 10.07
N SER A 726 -10.82 -17.25 9.57
CA SER A 726 -11.98 -17.03 10.45
C SER A 726 -12.50 -18.30 11.13
N ALA A 727 -12.39 -19.46 10.48
CA ALA A 727 -12.79 -20.75 11.06
C ALA A 727 -11.92 -21.15 12.26
N LEU A 728 -10.60 -20.90 12.18
CA LEU A 728 -9.64 -21.26 13.23
C LEU A 728 -9.60 -20.23 14.37
N ASP A 729 -9.66 -18.93 14.02
CA ASP A 729 -9.78 -17.78 14.94
C ASP A 729 -10.99 -17.95 15.88
N ARG A 730 -12.18 -18.13 15.30
CA ARG A 730 -13.45 -18.04 16.02
C ARG A 730 -13.96 -19.38 16.55
N CYS A 731 -13.23 -20.47 16.27
CA CYS A 731 -13.72 -21.85 16.41
C CYS A 731 -15.08 -22.03 15.72
N GLU A 732 -15.05 -21.87 14.39
CA GLU A 732 -16.17 -21.94 13.47
C GLU A 732 -15.83 -22.89 12.30
N TYR A 733 -15.35 -24.10 12.62
CA TYR A 733 -14.90 -25.11 11.65
C TYR A 733 -16.00 -25.55 10.67
N TRP A 734 -17.27 -25.33 11.00
CA TRP A 734 -18.43 -25.48 10.11
C TRP A 734 -18.33 -24.64 8.83
N ARG A 735 -17.63 -23.50 8.87
CA ARG A 735 -17.38 -22.66 7.68
C ARG A 735 -16.56 -23.35 6.60
N LEU A 736 -15.87 -24.45 6.91
CA LEU A 736 -15.04 -25.21 5.98
C LEU A 736 -15.84 -26.17 5.09
N SER A 737 -17.18 -26.09 5.09
CA SER A 737 -18.06 -26.77 4.14
C SER A 737 -19.09 -25.81 3.56
N ASP A 738 -19.19 -25.76 2.22
CA ASP A 738 -20.27 -25.06 1.54
C ASP A 738 -21.61 -25.84 1.58
N GLN A 739 -22.66 -25.25 1.03
CA GLN A 739 -24.01 -25.83 0.99
C GLN A 739 -24.11 -27.17 0.20
N GLN A 740 -23.07 -27.55 -0.55
CA GLN A 740 -23.00 -28.78 -1.34
C GLN A 740 -22.13 -29.86 -0.67
N GLY A 741 -21.59 -29.60 0.53
CA GLY A 741 -20.67 -30.53 1.20
C GLY A 741 -19.23 -30.47 0.64
N LYS A 742 -18.87 -29.39 -0.07
CA LYS A 742 -17.54 -29.19 -0.67
C LYS A 742 -16.74 -28.13 0.10
N PRO A 743 -15.42 -28.04 -0.10
CA PRO A 743 -14.63 -26.91 0.38
C PRO A 743 -15.20 -25.56 -0.11
N PRO A 744 -15.13 -24.48 0.70
CA PRO A 744 -15.82 -23.22 0.41
C PRO A 744 -14.99 -22.23 -0.42
N GLY A 745 -13.70 -22.52 -0.65
CA GLY A 745 -12.80 -21.70 -1.47
C GLY A 745 -12.82 -22.05 -2.96
N VAL A 746 -11.86 -21.51 -3.71
CA VAL A 746 -11.67 -21.82 -5.14
C VAL A 746 -11.36 -23.31 -5.33
N LEU A 747 -10.65 -23.94 -4.39
CA LEU A 747 -10.35 -25.38 -4.43
C LEU A 747 -11.60 -26.28 -4.37
N GLY A 748 -12.75 -25.77 -3.93
CA GLY A 748 -14.03 -26.49 -4.00
C GLY A 748 -14.67 -26.53 -5.40
N TRP A 749 -14.22 -25.66 -6.31
CA TRP A 749 -14.76 -25.52 -7.67
C TRP A 749 -13.74 -25.87 -8.75
N TRP A 750 -12.50 -25.39 -8.62
CA TRP A 750 -11.43 -25.63 -9.60
C TRP A 750 -10.08 -25.90 -8.90
N PRO A 751 -9.92 -27.01 -8.17
CA PRO A 751 -8.73 -27.28 -7.38
C PRO A 751 -7.44 -27.32 -8.24
N SER A 752 -7.53 -27.74 -9.50
CA SER A 752 -6.37 -27.72 -10.40
C SER A 752 -5.87 -26.32 -10.79
N ARG A 753 -6.54 -25.25 -10.36
CA ARG A 753 -6.14 -23.84 -10.56
C ARG A 753 -6.07 -23.06 -9.25
N ALA A 754 -6.34 -23.68 -8.10
CA ALA A 754 -6.29 -23.07 -6.78
C ALA A 754 -4.90 -23.26 -6.14
N VAL A 755 -4.20 -22.16 -5.86
CA VAL A 755 -2.94 -22.18 -5.11
C VAL A 755 -3.22 -21.79 -3.66
N THR A 756 -3.30 -22.79 -2.79
CA THR A 756 -3.73 -22.60 -1.39
C THR A 756 -2.55 -22.20 -0.51
N PHE A 757 -2.72 -21.18 0.32
CA PHE A 757 -1.68 -20.68 1.22
C PHE A 757 -2.30 -20.31 2.57
N ILE A 758 -1.49 -20.29 3.63
CA ILE A 758 -1.91 -19.73 4.93
C ILE A 758 -1.31 -18.36 5.21
N GLU A 759 -0.20 -18.02 4.55
CA GLU A 759 0.51 -16.75 4.72
C GLU A 759 1.36 -16.42 3.48
N ASN A 760 1.52 -15.15 3.16
CA ASN A 760 2.51 -14.63 2.21
C ASN A 760 3.31 -13.47 2.86
N HIS A 761 4.07 -12.69 2.08
CA HIS A 761 4.85 -11.56 2.60
C HIS A 761 4.02 -10.33 3.02
N ASP A 762 2.78 -10.19 2.52
CA ASP A 762 1.89 -9.07 2.86
C ASP A 762 0.96 -9.40 4.03
N THR A 763 0.34 -10.58 3.98
CA THR A 763 -0.58 -11.04 5.02
C THR A 763 0.18 -11.30 6.31
N GLY A 764 1.36 -11.91 6.22
CA GLY A 764 2.26 -12.16 7.35
C GLY A 764 3.50 -11.26 7.35
N SER A 765 4.63 -11.81 7.79
CA SER A 765 5.90 -11.11 7.89
C SER A 765 5.80 -9.79 8.70
N THR A 766 6.58 -8.77 8.33
CA THR A 766 6.56 -7.44 8.96
C THR A 766 5.49 -6.49 8.42
N GLN A 767 4.83 -6.79 7.29
CA GLN A 767 3.62 -6.08 6.87
C GLN A 767 2.43 -6.43 7.78
N GLY A 768 2.19 -7.73 7.97
CA GLY A 768 1.17 -8.26 8.88
C GLY A 768 -0.26 -7.88 8.54
N HIS A 769 -0.59 -7.56 7.28
CA HIS A 769 -1.89 -7.01 6.89
C HIS A 769 -3.07 -7.95 7.18
N TRP A 770 -2.83 -9.27 7.24
CA TRP A 770 -3.87 -10.28 7.50
C TRP A 770 -3.26 -11.56 8.08
N ARG A 771 -2.51 -11.43 9.18
CA ARG A 771 -1.79 -12.53 9.83
C ARG A 771 -2.72 -13.70 10.14
N PHE A 772 -2.25 -14.92 9.91
CA PHE A 772 -2.97 -16.13 10.30
C PHE A 772 -3.02 -16.26 11.83
N PRO A 773 -4.10 -16.81 12.43
CA PRO A 773 -4.25 -16.85 13.89
C PRO A 773 -3.10 -17.59 14.59
N HIS A 774 -2.59 -17.00 15.67
CA HIS A 774 -1.42 -17.50 16.40
C HIS A 774 -1.68 -18.88 17.04
N GLU A 775 -0.66 -19.75 17.01
CA GLU A 775 -0.73 -21.17 17.37
C GLU A 775 -1.73 -22.03 16.57
N LYS A 776 -2.30 -21.50 15.48
CA LYS A 776 -3.22 -22.23 14.58
C LYS A 776 -2.60 -22.49 13.20
N GLU A 777 -1.41 -21.99 12.91
CA GLU A 777 -0.69 -22.13 11.64
C GLU A 777 -0.56 -23.60 11.21
N MET A 778 -0.25 -24.49 12.15
CA MET A 778 -0.15 -25.93 11.88
C MET A 778 -1.48 -26.61 11.55
N GLN A 779 -2.62 -26.08 12.02
CA GLN A 779 -3.93 -26.54 11.56
C GLN A 779 -4.19 -26.05 10.12
N GLY A 780 -3.76 -24.83 9.80
CA GLY A 780 -3.78 -24.29 8.44
C GLY A 780 -2.92 -25.13 7.46
N TYR A 781 -1.73 -25.55 7.87
CA TYR A 781 -0.89 -26.46 7.09
C TYR A 781 -1.44 -27.89 7.02
N ALA A 782 -2.01 -28.42 8.12
CA ALA A 782 -2.69 -29.72 8.08
C ALA A 782 -3.85 -29.72 7.05
N TYR A 783 -4.59 -28.62 6.94
CA TYR A 783 -5.57 -28.42 5.87
C TYR A 783 -4.89 -28.35 4.50
N THR A 784 -4.09 -27.32 4.23
CA THR A 784 -3.57 -27.02 2.87
C THR A 784 -2.64 -28.09 2.29
N LEU A 785 -1.83 -28.77 3.12
CA LEU A 785 -0.92 -29.81 2.66
C LEU A 785 -1.63 -31.16 2.42
N THR A 786 -2.73 -31.46 3.11
CA THR A 786 -3.53 -32.68 2.84
C THR A 786 -4.58 -32.51 1.75
N HIS A 787 -5.02 -31.28 1.47
CA HIS A 787 -6.16 -31.01 0.57
C HIS A 787 -5.79 -30.90 -0.92
N PRO A 788 -6.80 -30.98 -1.82
CA PRO A 788 -6.66 -30.60 -3.21
C PRO A 788 -6.29 -29.12 -3.37
N GLY A 789 -5.84 -28.73 -4.57
CA GLY A 789 -5.10 -27.49 -4.79
C GLY A 789 -3.58 -27.71 -4.79
N THR A 790 -2.83 -26.68 -5.18
CA THR A 790 -1.37 -26.63 -5.08
C THR A 790 -0.99 -25.81 -3.84
N PRO A 791 -0.40 -26.42 -2.79
CA PRO A 791 -0.04 -25.68 -1.60
C PRO A 791 1.18 -24.78 -1.82
N SER A 792 1.12 -23.58 -1.24
CA SER A 792 2.26 -22.66 -1.07
C SER A 792 2.57 -22.51 0.42
N VAL A 793 3.83 -22.74 0.78
CA VAL A 793 4.35 -22.67 2.16
C VAL A 793 5.24 -21.44 2.29
N PHE A 794 5.04 -20.67 3.36
CA PHE A 794 5.72 -19.41 3.60
C PHE A 794 7.12 -19.60 4.23
N PHE A 795 8.11 -18.81 3.80
CA PHE A 795 9.52 -18.96 4.16
C PHE A 795 9.74 -19.04 5.69
N ASP A 796 9.18 -18.08 6.42
CA ASP A 796 9.41 -17.92 7.87
C ASP A 796 8.85 -19.11 8.66
N HIS A 797 7.85 -19.80 8.12
CA HIS A 797 7.28 -21.00 8.74
C HIS A 797 8.14 -22.25 8.48
N ILE A 798 8.86 -22.32 7.35
CA ILE A 798 9.80 -23.43 7.02
C ILE A 798 11.04 -23.38 7.91
N PHE A 799 11.49 -22.19 8.29
CA PHE A 799 12.73 -21.98 9.05
C PHE A 799 12.50 -21.57 10.53
N SER A 800 11.32 -21.89 11.07
CA SER A 800 10.97 -21.70 12.49
C SER A 800 10.60 -23.03 13.17
N ARG A 801 9.95 -22.95 14.34
CA ARG A 801 9.56 -24.11 15.16
C ARG A 801 8.71 -25.16 14.42
N TYR A 802 8.02 -24.78 13.35
CA TYR A 802 7.10 -25.63 12.58
C TYR A 802 7.75 -26.54 11.53
N LYS A 803 9.08 -26.46 11.35
CA LYS A 803 9.80 -27.18 10.28
C LYS A 803 9.49 -28.68 10.25
N THR A 804 9.54 -29.35 11.40
CA THR A 804 9.41 -30.81 11.52
C THR A 804 8.02 -31.30 11.11
N GLU A 805 7.00 -30.56 11.52
CA GLU A 805 5.60 -30.87 11.27
C GLU A 805 5.23 -30.55 9.80
N ILE A 806 5.79 -29.49 9.23
CA ILE A 806 5.69 -29.20 7.79
C ILE A 806 6.36 -30.32 6.98
N GLU A 807 7.57 -30.76 7.35
CA GLU A 807 8.26 -31.89 6.70
C GLU A 807 7.43 -33.19 6.76
N ALA A 808 6.81 -33.49 7.90
CA ALA A 808 5.93 -34.64 8.05
C ALA A 808 4.69 -34.57 7.13
N LEU A 809 4.04 -33.39 7.06
CA LEU A 809 2.88 -33.16 6.19
C LEU A 809 3.23 -33.21 4.69
N LEU A 810 4.39 -32.64 4.29
CA LEU A 810 4.92 -32.75 2.94
C LEU A 810 5.20 -34.20 2.55
N SER A 811 5.78 -34.97 3.47
CA SER A 811 6.03 -36.41 3.31
C SER A 811 4.72 -37.21 3.15
N ILE A 812 3.69 -36.94 3.98
CA ILE A 812 2.35 -37.53 3.85
C ILE A 812 1.76 -37.23 2.48
N ARG A 813 1.71 -35.95 2.08
CA ARG A 813 1.15 -35.53 0.78
C ARG A 813 1.79 -36.30 -0.38
N LYS A 814 3.13 -36.33 -0.38
CA LYS A 814 3.94 -36.94 -1.44
C LYS A 814 3.75 -38.46 -1.52
N ARG A 815 3.79 -39.18 -0.40
CA ARG A 815 3.75 -40.66 -0.41
C ARG A 815 2.37 -41.26 -0.71
N ASN A 816 1.29 -40.51 -0.48
CA ASN A 816 -0.08 -40.92 -0.85
C ASN A 816 -0.46 -40.51 -2.29
N GLY A 817 0.37 -39.69 -2.96
CA GLY A 817 0.09 -39.17 -4.30
C GLY A 817 -0.95 -38.04 -4.35
N ILE A 818 -1.14 -37.32 -3.24
CA ILE A 818 -2.09 -36.21 -3.15
C ILE A 818 -1.62 -35.05 -4.04
N ASN A 819 -2.52 -34.55 -4.86
CA ASN A 819 -2.24 -33.64 -5.97
C ASN A 819 -3.36 -32.59 -6.15
N CYS A 820 -3.18 -31.63 -7.04
CA CYS A 820 -4.13 -30.53 -7.24
C CYS A 820 -5.49 -30.96 -7.83
N ARG A 821 -5.67 -32.22 -8.22
CA ARG A 821 -6.93 -32.81 -8.70
C ARG A 821 -7.47 -33.92 -7.78
N SER A 822 -6.85 -34.11 -6.61
CA SER A 822 -7.37 -35.03 -5.59
C SER A 822 -8.83 -34.75 -5.26
N THR A 823 -9.56 -35.80 -4.94
CA THR A 823 -10.93 -35.78 -4.43
C THR A 823 -10.93 -35.51 -2.93
N VAL A 824 -11.93 -34.80 -2.43
CA VAL A 824 -12.11 -34.55 -1.00
C VAL A 824 -13.56 -34.75 -0.59
N LYS A 825 -13.75 -35.49 0.50
CA LYS A 825 -15.03 -35.87 1.08
C LYS A 825 -15.08 -35.36 2.50
N ILE A 826 -15.86 -34.31 2.74
CA ILE A 826 -16.04 -33.75 4.09
C ILE A 826 -16.89 -34.72 4.91
N HIS A 827 -16.37 -35.17 6.05
CA HIS A 827 -17.04 -36.06 6.99
C HIS A 827 -17.59 -35.32 8.21
N LYS A 828 -16.94 -34.21 8.62
CA LYS A 828 -17.43 -33.29 9.64
C LYS A 828 -17.11 -31.83 9.28
N ALA A 829 -18.06 -30.96 9.56
CA ALA A 829 -17.89 -29.51 9.59
C ALA A 829 -18.80 -28.97 10.72
N GLU A 830 -18.33 -29.14 11.96
CA GLU A 830 -19.06 -28.84 13.20
C GLU A 830 -18.46 -27.60 13.88
N ARG A 831 -18.92 -27.22 15.08
CA ARG A 831 -18.39 -26.02 15.77
C ARG A 831 -16.92 -26.16 16.13
N ASP A 832 -16.51 -27.32 16.60
CA ASP A 832 -15.20 -27.59 17.20
C ASP A 832 -14.32 -28.52 16.35
N VAL A 833 -14.82 -29.04 15.24
CA VAL A 833 -14.08 -29.98 14.38
C VAL A 833 -14.44 -29.85 12.90
N TYR A 834 -13.41 -29.80 12.06
CA TYR A 834 -13.51 -30.15 10.64
C TYR A 834 -12.73 -31.44 10.41
N ALA A 835 -13.32 -32.37 9.65
CA ALA A 835 -12.66 -33.60 9.26
C ALA A 835 -13.06 -34.00 7.84
N ALA A 836 -12.07 -34.42 7.05
CA ALA A 836 -12.26 -34.84 5.67
C ALA A 836 -11.35 -36.01 5.30
N ILE A 837 -11.75 -36.75 4.26
CA ILE A 837 -10.97 -37.83 3.64
C ILE A 837 -10.61 -37.40 2.22
N ILE A 838 -9.35 -37.59 1.83
CA ILE A 838 -8.76 -37.16 0.56
C ILE A 838 -8.25 -38.39 -0.20
N ASP A 839 -8.70 -38.55 -1.45
CA ASP A 839 -8.44 -39.72 -2.33
C ASP A 839 -8.66 -41.10 -1.68
N GLU A 840 -9.51 -41.15 -0.67
CA GLU A 840 -9.74 -42.31 0.22
C GLU A 840 -8.48 -42.83 0.95
N LYS A 841 -7.31 -42.21 0.76
CA LYS A 841 -6.00 -42.62 1.33
C LYS A 841 -5.59 -41.85 2.58
N VAL A 842 -6.00 -40.59 2.70
CA VAL A 842 -5.61 -39.69 3.81
C VAL A 842 -6.86 -39.17 4.49
N ALA A 843 -7.00 -39.40 5.79
CA ALA A 843 -7.98 -38.73 6.63
C ALA A 843 -7.29 -37.63 7.43
N MET A 844 -7.91 -36.45 7.53
CA MET A 844 -7.37 -35.30 8.25
C MET A 844 -8.46 -34.66 9.10
N LYS A 845 -8.10 -34.26 10.32
CA LYS A 845 -8.95 -33.50 11.23
C LYS A 845 -8.20 -32.33 11.87
N ILE A 846 -8.89 -31.19 12.00
CA ILE A 846 -8.47 -29.98 12.73
C ILE A 846 -9.57 -29.50 13.72
N GLY A 847 -9.22 -28.61 14.63
CA GLY A 847 -10.05 -28.13 15.75
C GLY A 847 -9.95 -29.01 17.01
N PRO A 848 -10.43 -28.56 18.18
CA PRO A 848 -10.33 -29.34 19.42
C PRO A 848 -11.27 -30.56 19.49
N GLY A 849 -12.34 -30.61 18.69
CA GLY A 849 -13.39 -31.64 18.74
C GLY A 849 -12.97 -33.05 18.31
N HIS A 850 -13.83 -34.04 18.56
CA HIS A 850 -13.49 -35.45 18.30
C HIS A 850 -13.92 -35.96 16.92
N PHE A 851 -13.00 -36.69 16.28
CA PHE A 851 -13.17 -37.50 15.08
C PHE A 851 -12.12 -38.61 15.08
N GLU A 852 -12.52 -39.80 14.63
CA GLU A 852 -11.66 -40.84 14.08
C GLU A 852 -12.32 -41.28 12.75
N PRO A 853 -11.56 -41.68 11.72
CA PRO A 853 -12.12 -42.06 10.42
C PRO A 853 -12.92 -43.37 10.45
N PRO A 854 -13.84 -43.60 9.49
CA PRO A 854 -14.74 -44.76 9.50
C PRO A 854 -14.01 -46.10 9.40
N SER A 855 -14.38 -47.06 10.24
CA SER A 855 -13.75 -48.39 10.35
C SER A 855 -14.33 -49.45 9.40
N ASP A 856 -15.29 -49.09 8.55
CA ASP A 856 -16.23 -50.04 7.92
C ASP A 856 -15.67 -50.77 6.68
N SER A 857 -14.44 -50.47 6.28
CA SER A 857 -13.72 -51.18 5.20
C SER A 857 -12.19 -50.99 5.30
N GLN A 858 -11.74 -49.76 5.54
CA GLN A 858 -10.32 -49.38 5.53
C GLN A 858 -9.69 -49.45 6.92
N LYS A 859 -8.45 -49.92 6.99
CA LYS A 859 -7.65 -49.89 8.23
C LYS A 859 -6.90 -48.56 8.32
N TRP A 860 -7.48 -47.58 8.98
CA TRP A 860 -6.82 -46.30 9.23
C TRP A 860 -5.72 -46.42 10.30
N LYS A 861 -4.56 -45.82 10.02
CA LYS A 861 -3.40 -45.77 10.94
C LYS A 861 -3.03 -44.32 11.21
N SER A 862 -2.84 -43.94 12.48
CA SER A 862 -2.33 -42.60 12.82
C SER A 862 -0.95 -42.38 12.19
N ALA A 863 -0.81 -41.27 11.46
CA ALA A 863 0.36 -40.94 10.65
C ALA A 863 1.14 -39.75 11.25
N TRP A 864 0.42 -38.73 11.73
CA TRP A 864 0.98 -37.59 12.45
C TRP A 864 -0.11 -36.89 13.27
N GLU A 865 0.25 -36.27 14.39
CA GLU A 865 -0.67 -35.54 15.26
C GLU A 865 0.03 -34.37 15.97
N GLY A 866 -0.74 -33.37 16.38
CA GLY A 866 -0.26 -32.19 17.09
C GLY A 866 -1.43 -31.42 17.73
N ARG A 867 -1.17 -30.18 18.15
CA ARG A 867 -2.18 -29.38 18.87
C ARG A 867 -3.41 -29.12 18.00
N ASP A 868 -4.55 -29.66 18.42
CA ASP A 868 -5.84 -29.60 17.72
C ASP A 868 -5.84 -30.21 16.29
N TYR A 869 -4.84 -31.01 15.88
CA TYR A 869 -4.85 -31.64 14.54
C TYR A 869 -4.30 -33.07 14.52
N LYS A 870 -4.83 -33.90 13.61
CA LYS A 870 -4.45 -35.30 13.44
C LYS A 870 -4.66 -35.77 12.00
N ILE A 871 -3.76 -36.62 11.52
CA ILE A 871 -3.76 -37.22 10.19
C ILE A 871 -3.63 -38.73 10.32
N TRP A 872 -4.43 -39.46 9.55
CA TRP A 872 -4.36 -40.90 9.39
C TRP A 872 -4.12 -41.24 7.92
N GLU A 873 -3.44 -42.34 7.69
CA GLU A 873 -3.27 -42.94 6.36
C GLU A 873 -3.99 -44.29 6.30
N GLU A 874 -4.43 -44.66 5.10
CA GLU A 874 -4.85 -46.04 4.81
C GLU A 874 -3.66 -47.00 5.01
N ALA A 875 -3.84 -48.06 5.79
CA ALA A 875 -2.82 -49.07 6.00
C ALA A 875 -2.82 -50.09 4.86
N SER A 876 -1.79 -49.97 4.01
CA SER A 876 -1.28 -51.00 3.09
C SER A 876 -1.05 -52.36 3.76
#